data_AF-A0A9E7MYG6-F1
#
_entry.id   AF-A0A9E7MYG6-F1
#
_cell.length_a   1.000
_cell.length_b   1.000
_cell.length_c   1.000
_cell.angle_alpha   90.00
_cell.angle_beta   90.00
_cell.angle_gamma   90.00
#
_symmetry.space_group_name_H-M   'P 1'
#
loop_
_entity.id
_entity.type
_entity.pdbx_description
1 polymer ?
#
loop_
_entity_poly.entity_id
_entity_poly.type
_entity_poly.pdbx_seq_one_letter_code
_entity_poly.pdbx_strand_id
1 'polypeptide(L)'
;MEEKKKKRLGLSWIEEILSERADPLEDIIKEGKRGEERPTTIEEEPSSILPEIKTPSRPLSAKSPPETSLEDILKSAKSPAKVPTPMYQGEEVKVLDVYGNVRILKVKGEPIPIYEIRLPQLSEEEEKLVKIVRDRAIAEIQIDPESIPDLEERRRIFGRAVKNIMRELAPALSEARMEILVNLVVQNMIGYGRLDPLVRDDNLEEVMVIGTRKPVYVWHRKFYMCKTNIVFDDEREILNIIERIARQVGRRIDQQTPLLDARLPDGSRVNATIRPISLDGPTLTIRKFKKDPLTIIDLLKYGTFNLEVASLLWVFVDGLGVKPANVLVAGGTGSGKTTTLNALAMFIPPSERVISIEDTAELQLPIEHWVRLETRPPNIEGRGEITMDDLVKNTLRMRPDRIIVGEVRGPEARTMFTAMNTGHNGALYDFSVIQLSNGKFVLIGDLVEELFKKYSNRVETYKDLEYIVLDEKDRFEVVSVGPDLKAGKHVVSRVWRRKVRDGEKLMRIRTRTGNEVILTKTHPFFVFSRGDVVRKEAEKLEVGDRVAVMMRPPTPPQRKAIVDPSVYAKISDYYLVPNGKGMIKVPNDGLPPEEAQYLASVNSHPVKLVKEIDGSLAYIAGVILGDGYISSNGYHISATFDDEEYMDAFVDAVSNFILNYAPQIRNNGKSTVVTIGSKIFAEMLSRIFGIPKGRKSEIWDVPDVVLSNDDLMRYFIAGLYDADGYVDESSLAIILTTKSENAARKIWYALQRLGIISTVSRVKNRGFKDGEIFRVIISGIEDMNKFARFIPLHHSRKRAKLEEILRTKKSYRGRRTYRVPISGEMIAPIRRRLGLTIVELSKLASHYAGEKVSESLIRHVEKGRVGEIRRSALRGIALAFQQVAEDVGDKEAWTMAKRLQLIAEGDVYWDEVISVEEVDPEELGIKYLYDLTVEDDHNYVANGILVSNCMGTIHSNSARETIVRLESPPMNVPRIMIPALDVIIMQVRFNNRKKGTIRRITEIAEVSGIEGESVQLNTIYKYNPAKDELYHTGVPSRVMNQLAEHTGLTMDELLEERVKREVVLQWMVEKGIRSIDEVGHYIREFYIDPEELLRKIERDASAELTEKARTVI
;
A
#
# COMPACT_ATOMS: atom_id res chain seq x y z
N MET A 1 7.16 33.76 -42.66
CA MET A 1 7.96 32.55 -42.38
C MET A 1 8.58 32.72 -40.99
N GLU A 2 8.37 31.81 -40.04
CA GLU A 2 7.48 30.64 -40.09
C GLU A 2 7.01 30.21 -38.70
N GLU A 3 6.13 29.23 -38.63
CA GLU A 3 5.31 28.94 -37.44
C GLU A 3 6.10 28.48 -36.20
N LYS A 4 5.86 29.12 -35.05
CA LYS A 4 5.25 28.49 -33.84
C LYS A 4 5.29 29.41 -32.60
N LYS A 5 4.45 30.45 -32.58
CA LYS A 5 3.91 31.01 -31.32
C LYS A 5 2.46 30.53 -31.15
N LYS A 6 2.26 29.49 -30.34
CA LYS A 6 0.95 29.02 -29.87
C LYS A 6 0.96 28.88 -28.34
N LYS A 7 -0.23 29.01 -27.73
CA LYS A 7 -0.52 28.92 -26.28
C LYS A 7 -0.05 30.07 -25.38
N ARG A 8 -0.81 31.17 -25.36
CA ARG A 8 -1.44 31.72 -24.13
C ARG A 8 -2.50 32.77 -24.48
N LEU A 9 -3.40 33.02 -23.52
CA LEU A 9 -4.48 34.03 -23.51
C LEU A 9 -5.56 33.84 -24.59
N GLY A 10 -6.74 33.37 -24.16
CA GLY A 10 -8.00 33.44 -24.90
C GLY A 10 -9.08 34.01 -23.99
N LEU A 11 -9.34 35.32 -24.11
CA LEU A 11 -10.37 36.09 -23.41
C LEU A 11 -10.73 37.29 -24.30
N SER A 12 -11.64 37.13 -25.25
CA SER A 12 -12.06 38.21 -26.16
C SER A 12 -13.45 38.00 -26.79
N TRP A 13 -14.34 37.27 -26.11
CA TRP A 13 -15.70 36.92 -26.59
C TRP A 13 -16.81 37.37 -25.62
N ILE A 14 -16.49 38.29 -24.70
CA ILE A 14 -17.43 38.81 -23.68
C ILE A 14 -17.91 40.24 -24.01
N GLU A 15 -17.18 40.99 -24.84
CA GLU A 15 -17.50 42.39 -25.16
C GLU A 15 -18.53 42.54 -26.30
N GLU A 16 -18.70 41.51 -27.15
CA GLU A 16 -19.63 41.54 -28.29
C GLU A 16 -21.12 41.37 -27.92
N ILE A 17 -21.42 40.94 -26.68
CA ILE A 17 -22.79 40.69 -26.18
C ILE A 17 -23.47 41.99 -25.68
N LEU A 18 -22.74 43.11 -25.60
CA LEU A 18 -23.18 44.35 -24.96
C LEU A 18 -23.66 45.46 -25.92
N SER A 19 -23.97 45.14 -27.19
CA SER A 19 -24.47 46.13 -28.16
C SER A 19 -25.92 45.87 -28.60
N GLU A 20 -26.77 46.90 -28.49
CA GLU A 20 -28.19 46.83 -28.83
C GLU A 20 -28.45 47.05 -30.33
N ARG A 21 -29.11 46.09 -30.99
CA ARG A 21 -30.14 46.31 -32.04
C ARG A 21 -30.76 44.98 -32.48
N ALA A 22 -32.02 45.03 -32.90
CA ALA A 22 -32.77 43.90 -33.44
C ALA A 22 -33.34 44.26 -34.81
N ASP A 23 -33.50 43.24 -35.67
CA ASP A 23 -34.55 43.11 -36.69
C ASP A 23 -34.50 41.69 -37.33
N PRO A 24 -35.55 41.20 -38.02
CA PRO A 24 -36.06 39.85 -37.70
C PRO A 24 -35.62 38.68 -38.59
N LEU A 25 -35.88 37.46 -38.09
CA LEU A 25 -35.82 36.22 -38.89
C LEU A 25 -37.13 35.96 -39.65
N GLU A 26 -37.13 36.24 -40.95
CA GLU A 26 -37.95 35.53 -41.94
C GLU A 26 -37.07 35.03 -43.10
N ASP A 27 -36.25 34.01 -42.84
CA ASP A 27 -35.80 33.09 -43.90
C ASP A 27 -35.16 31.80 -43.32
N ILE A 28 -34.80 30.85 -44.20
CA ILE A 28 -34.10 29.59 -43.88
C ILE A 28 -34.93 28.55 -43.10
N ILE A 29 -36.10 28.20 -43.64
CA ILE A 29 -36.51 26.78 -43.68
C ILE A 29 -36.52 26.32 -45.15
N LYS A 30 -35.44 25.64 -45.58
CA LYS A 30 -35.44 24.63 -46.67
C LYS A 30 -34.08 23.97 -46.87
N GLU A 31 -34.13 22.65 -47.05
CA GLU A 31 -33.20 21.78 -47.81
C GLU A 31 -31.73 21.68 -47.32
N GLY A 32 -31.07 20.51 -47.36
CA GLY A 32 -31.47 19.20 -47.92
C GLY A 32 -30.66 18.00 -47.39
N LYS A 33 -30.91 16.81 -47.95
CA LYS A 33 -30.45 15.49 -47.46
C LYS A 33 -29.13 15.00 -48.09
N ARG A 34 -28.36 14.15 -47.35
CA ARG A 34 -27.55 12.97 -47.78
C ARG A 34 -26.67 12.48 -46.59
N GLY A 35 -26.37 11.19 -46.36
CA GLY A 35 -26.96 9.94 -46.88
C GLY A 35 -26.01 8.72 -46.88
N GLU A 36 -26.15 7.80 -45.90
CA GLU A 36 -25.72 6.36 -45.84
C GLU A 36 -24.19 6.03 -46.04
N GLU A 37 -23.60 4.86 -45.70
CA GLU A 37 -24.07 3.45 -45.66
C GLU A 37 -23.51 2.56 -44.49
N ARG A 38 -24.35 1.60 -44.03
CA ARG A 38 -24.23 0.12 -43.77
C ARG A 38 -22.88 -0.55 -43.39
N PRO A 39 -22.85 -1.76 -42.75
CA PRO A 39 -23.84 -2.90 -42.76
C PRO A 39 -24.22 -3.44 -41.35
N THR A 40 -24.86 -4.61 -41.07
CA THR A 40 -25.27 -5.84 -41.80
C THR A 40 -26.53 -6.50 -41.12
N THR A 41 -27.01 -7.68 -41.57
CA THR A 41 -28.18 -8.41 -41.00
C THR A 41 -28.04 -9.95 -40.97
N ILE A 42 -28.86 -10.60 -40.11
CA ILE A 42 -29.44 -11.99 -40.05
C ILE A 42 -30.32 -11.97 -38.77
N GLU A 43 -31.66 -12.08 -38.77
CA GLU A 43 -32.58 -13.23 -39.05
C GLU A 43 -32.47 -14.34 -37.97
N GLU A 44 -33.54 -14.96 -37.41
CA GLU A 44 -34.94 -15.17 -37.85
C GLU A 44 -36.03 -14.92 -36.73
N GLU A 45 -37.32 -15.08 -37.10
CA GLU A 45 -38.55 -15.07 -36.27
C GLU A 45 -39.15 -16.53 -36.19
N PRO A 46 -40.40 -16.87 -35.74
CA PRO A 46 -41.46 -16.12 -35.05
C PRO A 46 -42.06 -16.85 -33.80
N SER A 47 -43.00 -16.20 -33.08
CA SER A 47 -44.37 -16.74 -32.84
C SER A 47 -45.24 -15.83 -31.95
N SER A 48 -46.55 -15.81 -32.22
CA SER A 48 -47.55 -14.94 -31.61
C SER A 48 -48.49 -15.67 -30.65
N ILE A 49 -49.09 -14.95 -29.69
CA ILE A 49 -50.54 -15.00 -29.39
C ILE A 49 -50.94 -13.81 -28.49
N LEU A 50 -52.08 -13.19 -28.83
CA LEU A 50 -52.84 -12.25 -28.01
C LEU A 50 -54.26 -12.79 -27.81
N PRO A 51 -54.98 -12.31 -26.80
CA PRO A 51 -56.40 -12.00 -27.02
C PRO A 51 -56.78 -10.58 -26.59
N GLU A 52 -57.74 -9.98 -27.30
CA GLU A 52 -58.32 -8.66 -27.01
C GLU A 52 -59.32 -8.70 -25.85
N ILE A 53 -59.50 -7.57 -25.15
CA ILE A 53 -60.82 -7.15 -24.62
C ILE A 53 -61.05 -5.66 -24.97
N LYS A 54 -62.30 -5.31 -25.30
CA LYS A 54 -62.70 -4.06 -25.96
C LYS A 54 -63.08 -2.94 -24.98
N THR A 55 -63.00 -1.70 -25.47
CA THR A 55 -63.53 -0.49 -24.84
C THR A 55 -65.06 -0.36 -24.96
N PRO A 56 -65.71 0.33 -24.02
CA PRO A 56 -66.96 1.06 -24.23
C PRO A 56 -66.74 2.59 -24.21
N SER A 57 -67.72 3.37 -24.68
CA SER A 57 -67.57 4.77 -25.07
C SER A 57 -68.26 5.82 -24.17
N ARG A 58 -67.84 7.08 -24.36
CA ARG A 58 -68.43 8.37 -23.89
C ARG A 58 -69.98 8.42 -23.89
N PRO A 59 -70.60 9.23 -22.99
CA PRO A 59 -70.77 10.69 -23.22
C PRO A 59 -70.49 11.52 -21.92
N LEU A 60 -70.79 12.83 -21.74
CA LEU A 60 -71.42 13.87 -22.60
C LEU A 60 -70.71 15.26 -22.49
N SER A 61 -71.24 16.23 -21.72
CA SER A 61 -70.81 17.66 -21.72
C SER A 61 -71.26 18.44 -20.46
N ALA A 62 -70.48 19.43 -20.01
CA ALA A 62 -70.90 20.55 -19.16
C ALA A 62 -70.02 21.80 -19.40
N LYS A 63 -70.57 23.00 -19.19
CA LYS A 63 -70.04 24.31 -19.64
C LYS A 63 -68.85 24.85 -18.80
N SER A 64 -68.04 25.70 -19.44
CA SER A 64 -67.03 26.57 -18.80
C SER A 64 -67.65 27.81 -18.12
N PRO A 65 -67.22 28.19 -16.90
CA PRO A 65 -67.40 29.54 -16.34
C PRO A 65 -66.44 30.56 -16.98
N PRO A 66 -66.66 31.89 -16.78
CA PRO A 66 -65.92 32.94 -17.48
C PRO A 66 -64.57 33.28 -16.81
N GLU A 67 -63.69 33.90 -17.60
CA GLU A 67 -62.48 34.58 -17.11
C GLU A 67 -62.86 35.88 -16.38
N THR A 68 -62.45 36.03 -15.12
CA THR A 68 -62.51 37.30 -14.40
C THR A 68 -61.23 38.11 -14.66
N SER A 69 -61.37 39.27 -15.30
CA SER A 69 -60.25 40.16 -15.62
C SER A 69 -59.57 40.77 -14.37
N LEU A 70 -58.26 41.01 -14.47
CA LEU A 70 -57.40 41.54 -13.40
C LEU A 70 -57.92 42.83 -12.73
N GLU A 71 -58.67 43.66 -13.44
CA GLU A 71 -59.16 44.95 -12.95
C GLU A 71 -60.16 44.86 -11.79
N ASP A 72 -60.84 43.72 -11.60
CA ASP A 72 -61.79 43.57 -10.49
C ASP A 72 -61.14 43.10 -9.20
N ILE A 73 -60.03 42.34 -9.29
CA ILE A 73 -59.23 41.91 -8.13
C ILE A 73 -58.58 43.13 -7.46
N LEU A 74 -58.06 44.06 -8.26
CA LEU A 74 -57.36 45.27 -7.79
C LEU A 74 -58.23 46.24 -6.97
N LYS A 75 -59.57 46.11 -7.00
CA LYS A 75 -60.50 47.02 -6.28
C LYS A 75 -60.77 46.61 -4.82
N SER A 76 -60.48 45.36 -4.42
CA SER A 76 -60.75 44.86 -3.06
C SER A 76 -59.64 45.13 -2.02
N ALA A 77 -58.50 45.73 -2.41
CA ALA A 77 -57.31 45.89 -1.57
C ALA A 77 -57.43 46.97 -0.46
N LYS A 78 -58.37 46.82 0.46
CA LYS A 78 -58.44 47.59 1.73
C LYS A 78 -58.80 46.72 2.94
N SER A 79 -57.80 46.03 3.48
CA SER A 79 -57.78 45.58 4.88
C SER A 79 -56.34 45.44 5.37
N PRO A 80 -56.03 45.70 6.66
CA PRO A 80 -54.66 45.57 7.17
C PRO A 80 -54.20 44.11 7.17
N ALA A 81 -52.90 43.90 6.92
CA ALA A 81 -52.29 42.58 7.08
C ALA A 81 -52.46 42.07 8.52
N LYS A 82 -52.91 40.81 8.67
CA LYS A 82 -53.00 40.17 10.00
C LYS A 82 -51.60 40.03 10.59
N VAL A 83 -51.39 40.62 11.77
CA VAL A 83 -50.21 40.34 12.61
C VAL A 83 -50.12 38.83 12.82
N PRO A 84 -48.97 38.18 12.57
CA PRO A 84 -48.86 36.74 12.72
C PRO A 84 -49.07 36.33 14.19
N THR A 85 -50.03 35.43 14.41
CA THR A 85 -50.14 34.70 15.68
C THR A 85 -48.83 33.95 15.93
N PRO A 86 -48.16 34.14 17.08
CA PRO A 86 -47.01 33.33 17.43
C PRO A 86 -47.38 31.85 17.42
N MET A 87 -46.55 31.00 16.82
CA MET A 87 -46.76 29.54 16.75
C MET A 87 -46.80 28.88 18.15
N TYR A 88 -46.37 29.63 19.18
CA TYR A 88 -46.41 29.26 20.60
C TYR A 88 -47.05 30.42 21.39
N GLN A 89 -48.38 30.42 21.54
CA GLN A 89 -49.10 31.31 22.46
C GLN A 89 -49.47 30.55 23.74
N GLY A 90 -48.99 31.03 24.89
CA GLY A 90 -49.39 30.54 26.23
C GLY A 90 -48.29 29.84 27.03
N GLU A 91 -47.17 29.46 26.41
CA GLU A 91 -46.06 28.75 27.08
C GLU A 91 -44.90 29.70 27.43
N GLU A 92 -44.10 29.36 28.45
CA GLU A 92 -42.90 30.12 28.81
C GLU A 92 -41.82 29.94 27.74
N VAL A 93 -41.67 30.95 26.87
CA VAL A 93 -40.66 30.99 25.80
C VAL A 93 -39.42 31.76 26.27
N LYS A 94 -38.29 31.09 26.42
CA LYS A 94 -36.99 31.72 26.67
C LYS A 94 -36.21 31.86 25.36
N VAL A 95 -35.89 33.08 24.96
CA VAL A 95 -34.91 33.32 23.87
C VAL A 95 -33.52 32.88 24.33
N LEU A 96 -32.84 32.08 23.52
CA LEU A 96 -31.46 31.64 23.75
C LEU A 96 -30.45 32.41 22.91
N ASP A 97 -30.85 32.84 21.70
CA ASP A 97 -29.98 33.58 20.77
C ASP A 97 -30.79 34.31 19.69
N VAL A 98 -30.20 35.34 19.08
CA VAL A 98 -30.76 36.08 17.94
C VAL A 98 -29.62 36.57 17.04
N TYR A 99 -29.67 36.25 15.74
CA TYR A 99 -28.75 36.77 14.73
C TYR A 99 -29.43 36.84 13.36
N GLY A 100 -29.13 37.86 12.56
CA GLY A 100 -29.77 38.05 11.24
C GLY A 100 -31.30 38.05 11.34
N ASN A 101 -31.95 37.14 10.61
CA ASN A 101 -33.39 36.89 10.65
C ASN A 101 -33.80 35.64 11.46
N VAL A 102 -32.89 35.11 12.30
CA VAL A 102 -33.05 33.87 13.08
C VAL A 102 -33.26 34.18 14.56
N ARG A 103 -34.15 33.43 15.22
CA ARG A 103 -34.28 33.36 16.69
C ARG A 103 -34.17 31.93 17.19
N ILE A 104 -33.34 31.70 18.20
CA ILE A 104 -33.29 30.40 18.89
C ILE A 104 -34.13 30.50 20.17
N LEU A 105 -35.12 29.62 20.29
CA LEU A 105 -36.13 29.65 21.36
C LEU A 105 -36.11 28.33 22.13
N LYS A 106 -36.14 28.39 23.47
CA LYS A 106 -36.48 27.24 24.31
C LYS A 106 -37.88 27.43 24.85
N VAL A 107 -38.80 26.59 24.37
CA VAL A 107 -40.19 26.53 24.81
C VAL A 107 -40.34 25.45 25.89
N LYS A 108 -41.22 25.70 26.85
CA LYS A 108 -41.53 24.79 27.96
C LYS A 108 -42.46 23.67 27.51
N GLY A 109 -41.93 22.45 27.40
CA GLY A 109 -42.66 21.26 26.95
C GLY A 109 -41.97 20.59 25.75
N GLU A 110 -41.48 21.39 24.81
CA GLU A 110 -40.65 20.92 23.69
C GLU A 110 -39.29 20.38 24.21
N PRO A 111 -38.87 19.16 23.82
CA PRO A 111 -37.63 18.56 24.33
C PRO A 111 -36.38 19.27 23.82
N ILE A 112 -36.40 19.72 22.56
CA ILE A 112 -35.30 20.44 21.87
C ILE A 112 -35.61 21.95 21.74
N PRO A 113 -34.63 22.81 21.40
CA PRO A 113 -34.89 24.19 21.02
C PRO A 113 -35.58 24.30 19.65
N ILE A 114 -36.20 25.45 19.40
CA ILE A 114 -36.76 25.84 18.11
C ILE A 114 -35.83 26.85 17.45
N TYR A 115 -35.54 26.63 16.17
CA TYR A 115 -34.82 27.53 15.28
C TYR A 115 -35.86 28.23 14.40
N GLU A 116 -36.24 29.47 14.75
CA GLU A 116 -37.28 30.22 14.04
C GLU A 116 -36.63 31.15 13.00
N ILE A 117 -36.89 30.91 11.72
CA ILE A 117 -36.59 31.86 10.64
C ILE A 117 -37.76 32.81 10.45
N ARG A 118 -37.47 34.10 10.45
CA ARG A 118 -38.36 35.13 9.93
C ARG A 118 -38.24 35.18 8.41
N LEU A 119 -39.15 34.49 7.72
CA LEU A 119 -39.37 34.61 6.28
C LEU A 119 -40.21 35.87 5.97
N PRO A 120 -40.11 36.44 4.77
CA PRO A 120 -41.03 37.50 4.34
C PRO A 120 -42.45 36.94 4.28
N GLN A 121 -43.42 37.59 4.93
CA GLN A 121 -44.83 37.30 4.68
C GLN A 121 -45.19 37.76 3.26
N LEU A 122 -46.00 36.97 2.57
CA LEU A 122 -46.57 37.24 1.25
C LEU A 122 -48.10 37.33 1.39
N SER A 123 -48.76 38.17 0.57
CA SER A 123 -50.21 38.05 0.33
C SER A 123 -50.50 36.90 -0.65
N GLU A 124 -51.75 36.43 -0.73
CA GLU A 124 -52.12 35.48 -1.78
C GLU A 124 -51.88 36.01 -3.20
N GLU A 125 -51.95 37.33 -3.39
CA GLU A 125 -51.69 38.00 -4.67
C GLU A 125 -50.21 37.94 -5.00
N GLU A 126 -49.33 38.14 -4.00
CA GLU A 126 -47.89 38.02 -4.15
C GLU A 126 -47.44 36.56 -4.34
N GLU A 127 -48.07 35.58 -3.69
CA GLU A 127 -47.80 34.16 -3.95
C GLU A 127 -48.18 33.76 -5.39
N LYS A 128 -49.34 34.24 -5.88
CA LYS A 128 -49.78 34.06 -7.28
C LYS A 128 -48.81 34.75 -8.23
N LEU A 129 -48.39 35.99 -7.95
CA LEU A 129 -47.42 36.75 -8.74
C LEU A 129 -46.05 36.07 -8.79
N VAL A 130 -45.50 35.65 -7.64
CA VAL A 130 -44.22 34.90 -7.56
C VAL A 130 -44.29 33.64 -8.41
N LYS A 131 -45.41 32.92 -8.39
CA LYS A 131 -45.62 31.74 -9.24
C LYS A 131 -45.64 32.11 -10.73
N ILE A 132 -46.43 33.11 -11.13
CA ILE A 132 -46.52 33.56 -12.54
C ILE A 132 -45.17 34.05 -13.06
N VAL A 133 -44.46 34.89 -12.30
CA VAL A 133 -43.13 35.41 -12.67
C VAL A 133 -42.11 34.29 -12.78
N ARG A 134 -42.12 33.31 -11.85
CA ARG A 134 -41.26 32.12 -11.94
C ARG A 134 -41.56 31.29 -13.18
N ASP A 135 -42.83 30.97 -13.42
CA ASP A 135 -43.24 30.08 -14.51
C ASP A 135 -43.00 30.74 -15.88
N ARG A 136 -43.18 32.07 -15.98
CA ARG A 136 -42.77 32.88 -17.15
C ARG A 136 -41.26 32.95 -17.32
N ALA A 137 -40.50 33.18 -16.26
CA ALA A 137 -39.03 33.24 -16.31
C ALA A 137 -38.39 31.89 -16.68
N ILE A 138 -39.03 30.76 -16.35
CA ILE A 138 -38.61 29.42 -16.82
C ILE A 138 -38.82 29.25 -18.34
N ALA A 139 -39.82 29.91 -18.92
CA ALA A 139 -40.10 29.85 -20.36
C ALA A 139 -39.27 30.84 -21.19
N GLU A 140 -38.99 32.03 -20.66
CA GLU A 140 -38.29 33.11 -21.37
C GLU A 140 -36.76 33.07 -21.23
N ILE A 141 -36.23 32.59 -20.10
CA ILE A 141 -34.77 32.54 -19.87
C ILE A 141 -34.20 31.25 -20.49
N GLN A 142 -33.78 31.33 -21.75
CA GLN A 142 -33.11 30.23 -22.47
C GLN A 142 -31.65 29.97 -22.04
N ILE A 143 -31.14 30.72 -21.05
CA ILE A 143 -29.82 30.49 -20.47
C ILE A 143 -29.93 29.31 -19.49
N ASP A 144 -29.20 28.23 -19.76
CA ASP A 144 -29.02 27.15 -18.78
C ASP A 144 -28.35 27.72 -17.51
N PRO A 145 -28.98 27.64 -16.32
CA PRO A 145 -28.37 28.06 -15.06
C PRO A 145 -27.00 27.44 -14.82
N GLU A 146 -26.77 26.19 -15.25
CA GLU A 146 -25.52 25.46 -15.00
C GLU A 146 -24.36 25.94 -15.88
N SER A 147 -24.63 26.67 -16.97
CA SER A 147 -23.61 27.28 -17.84
C SER A 147 -22.85 28.47 -17.21
N ILE A 148 -23.32 29.00 -16.08
CA ILE A 148 -22.68 30.08 -15.32
C ILE A 148 -22.12 29.49 -14.01
N PRO A 149 -20.80 29.22 -13.90
CA PRO A 149 -20.24 28.50 -12.76
C PRO A 149 -20.36 29.26 -11.43
N ASP A 150 -20.15 30.59 -11.43
CA ASP A 150 -20.20 31.38 -10.21
C ASP A 150 -21.64 31.63 -9.72
N LEU A 151 -21.85 31.45 -8.41
CA LEU A 151 -23.16 31.47 -7.80
C LEU A 151 -23.71 32.89 -7.54
N GLU A 152 -22.85 33.89 -7.40
CA GLU A 152 -23.27 35.29 -7.23
C GLU A 152 -23.55 35.93 -8.59
N GLU A 153 -22.73 35.67 -9.60
CA GLU A 153 -22.96 36.05 -10.99
C GLU A 153 -24.23 35.40 -11.55
N ARG A 154 -24.44 34.10 -11.32
CA ARG A 154 -25.69 33.41 -11.68
C ARG A 154 -26.90 34.10 -11.02
N ARG A 155 -26.83 34.42 -9.72
CA ARG A 155 -27.91 35.18 -9.04
C ARG A 155 -28.08 36.61 -9.56
N ARG A 156 -26.99 37.28 -9.97
CA ARG A 156 -27.01 38.62 -10.57
C ARG A 156 -27.69 38.64 -11.94
N ILE A 157 -27.39 37.66 -12.79
CA ILE A 157 -27.94 37.53 -14.14
C ILE A 157 -29.43 37.15 -14.07
N PHE A 158 -29.77 36.06 -13.39
CA PHE A 158 -31.17 35.63 -13.23
C PHE A 158 -31.99 36.66 -12.44
N GLY A 159 -31.41 37.29 -11.42
CA GLY A 159 -32.06 38.37 -10.67
C GLY A 159 -32.38 39.60 -11.52
N ARG A 160 -31.53 39.96 -12.50
CA ARG A 160 -31.83 41.05 -13.44
C ARG A 160 -32.99 40.69 -14.36
N ALA A 161 -32.98 39.48 -14.95
CA ALA A 161 -34.06 39.02 -15.83
C ALA A 161 -35.41 38.93 -15.07
N VAL A 162 -35.41 38.31 -13.89
CA VAL A 162 -36.59 38.21 -13.02
C VAL A 162 -37.07 39.59 -12.55
N LYS A 163 -36.17 40.56 -12.26
CA LYS A 163 -36.57 41.94 -11.90
C LYS A 163 -37.23 42.68 -13.05
N ASN A 164 -36.84 42.42 -14.30
CA ASN A 164 -37.52 42.98 -15.48
C ASN A 164 -38.94 42.39 -15.63
N ILE A 165 -39.08 41.07 -15.60
CA ILE A 165 -40.40 40.39 -15.68
C ILE A 165 -41.33 40.82 -14.52
N MET A 166 -40.78 41.00 -13.32
CA MET A 166 -41.51 41.52 -12.14
C MET A 166 -41.96 42.98 -12.32
N ARG A 167 -41.14 43.84 -12.96
CA ARG A 167 -41.50 45.23 -13.27
C ARG A 167 -42.61 45.33 -14.31
N GLU A 168 -42.62 44.45 -15.32
CA GLU A 168 -43.69 44.38 -16.31
C GLU A 168 -45.03 43.96 -15.69
N LEU A 169 -45.02 42.88 -14.89
CA LEU A 169 -46.24 42.28 -14.34
C LEU A 169 -46.79 43.00 -13.09
N ALA A 170 -45.94 43.73 -12.35
CA ALA A 170 -46.33 44.43 -11.13
C ALA A 170 -45.57 45.76 -10.92
N PRO A 171 -45.71 46.76 -11.82
CA PRO A 171 -45.00 48.04 -11.75
C PRO A 171 -45.35 48.90 -10.53
N ALA A 172 -46.44 48.59 -9.82
CA ALA A 172 -46.84 49.27 -8.59
C ALA A 172 -46.10 48.80 -7.32
N LEU A 173 -45.26 47.76 -7.40
CA LEU A 173 -44.41 47.33 -6.29
C LEU A 173 -43.32 48.37 -6.00
N SER A 174 -43.11 48.70 -4.72
CA SER A 174 -41.93 49.47 -4.32
C SER A 174 -40.65 48.66 -4.55
N GLU A 175 -39.56 49.31 -4.95
CA GLU A 175 -38.27 48.63 -5.25
C GLU A 175 -37.81 47.70 -4.11
N ALA A 176 -37.94 48.13 -2.85
CA ALA A 176 -37.59 47.29 -1.69
C ALA A 176 -38.46 46.03 -1.55
N ARG A 177 -39.76 46.08 -1.93
CA ARG A 177 -40.64 44.90 -1.94
C ARG A 177 -40.38 44.03 -3.16
N MET A 178 -40.16 44.66 -4.32
CA MET A 178 -39.78 44.00 -5.56
C MET A 178 -38.49 43.18 -5.40
N GLU A 179 -37.47 43.72 -4.73
CA GLU A 179 -36.23 42.97 -4.47
C GLU A 179 -36.42 41.77 -3.54
N ILE A 180 -37.34 41.84 -2.58
CA ILE A 180 -37.72 40.68 -1.75
C ILE A 180 -38.34 39.59 -2.62
N LEU A 181 -39.31 39.95 -3.48
CA LEU A 181 -40.01 38.99 -4.35
C LEU A 181 -39.10 38.42 -5.45
N VAL A 182 -38.23 39.25 -6.04
CA VAL A 182 -37.21 38.82 -7.02
C VAL A 182 -36.23 37.83 -6.38
N ASN A 183 -35.70 38.14 -5.19
CA ASN A 183 -34.83 37.22 -4.47
C ASN A 183 -35.53 35.88 -4.19
N LEU A 184 -36.83 35.90 -3.83
CA LEU A 184 -37.59 34.69 -3.55
C LEU A 184 -37.88 33.85 -4.80
N VAL A 185 -38.17 34.48 -5.95
CA VAL A 185 -38.27 33.80 -7.25
C VAL A 185 -36.93 33.18 -7.65
N VAL A 186 -35.82 33.93 -7.55
CA VAL A 186 -34.46 33.45 -7.86
C VAL A 186 -34.05 32.30 -6.93
N GLN A 187 -34.36 32.37 -5.64
CA GLN A 187 -34.15 31.28 -4.68
C GLN A 187 -34.94 30.02 -5.03
N ASN A 188 -36.14 30.14 -5.61
CA ASN A 188 -36.90 28.98 -6.07
C ASN A 188 -36.34 28.40 -7.38
N MET A 189 -35.95 29.25 -8.35
CA MET A 189 -35.41 28.82 -9.64
C MET A 189 -34.02 28.17 -9.53
N ILE A 190 -33.06 28.86 -8.90
CA ILE A 190 -31.63 28.48 -8.91
C ILE A 190 -31.00 28.32 -7.51
N GLY A 191 -31.76 28.57 -6.44
CA GLY A 191 -31.37 28.30 -5.05
C GLY A 191 -32.13 27.11 -4.45
N TYR A 192 -31.93 26.80 -3.17
CA TYR A 192 -32.53 25.63 -2.52
C TYR A 192 -33.99 25.84 -2.06
N GLY A 193 -34.72 26.78 -2.67
CA GLY A 193 -36.11 27.12 -2.30
C GLY A 193 -36.22 27.51 -0.83
N ARG A 194 -37.20 26.93 -0.11
CA ARG A 194 -37.38 27.14 1.34
C ARG A 194 -36.14 26.78 2.18
N LEU A 195 -35.21 25.95 1.69
CA LEU A 195 -33.97 25.60 2.40
C LEU A 195 -32.82 26.61 2.20
N ASP A 196 -32.91 27.54 1.25
CA ASP A 196 -31.80 28.47 0.92
C ASP A 196 -31.26 29.24 2.14
N PRO A 197 -32.09 29.73 3.10
CA PRO A 197 -31.61 30.36 4.33
C PRO A 197 -30.86 29.40 5.26
N LEU A 198 -31.30 28.13 5.36
CA LEU A 198 -30.68 27.12 6.22
C LEU A 198 -29.34 26.64 5.64
N VAL A 199 -29.27 26.42 4.33
CA VAL A 199 -28.02 26.05 3.64
C VAL A 199 -27.01 27.20 3.71
N ARG A 200 -27.46 28.46 3.83
CA ARG A 200 -26.59 29.64 3.94
C ARG A 200 -26.12 29.99 5.36
N ASP A 201 -26.76 29.50 6.41
CA ASP A 201 -26.34 29.78 7.78
C ASP A 201 -25.15 28.89 8.21
N ASP A 202 -23.99 29.50 8.43
CA ASP A 202 -22.78 28.79 8.86
C ASP A 202 -22.80 28.40 10.35
N ASN A 203 -23.78 28.88 11.13
CA ASN A 203 -24.05 28.37 12.48
C ASN A 203 -24.68 26.97 12.46
N LEU A 204 -25.11 26.48 11.30
CA LEU A 204 -25.62 25.12 11.11
C LEU A 204 -24.53 24.16 10.60
N GLU A 205 -24.58 22.93 11.11
CA GLU A 205 -23.73 21.79 10.74
C GLU A 205 -24.51 20.79 9.87
N GLU A 206 -25.82 20.63 10.10
CA GLU A 206 -26.70 19.74 9.34
C GLU A 206 -28.10 20.33 9.17
N VAL A 207 -28.74 20.08 8.03
CA VAL A 207 -30.12 20.42 7.68
C VAL A 207 -30.83 19.15 7.23
N MET A 208 -31.97 18.79 7.84
CA MET A 208 -32.60 17.48 7.74
C MET A 208 -34.10 17.60 7.43
N VAL A 209 -34.49 17.22 6.21
CA VAL A 209 -35.89 17.04 5.78
C VAL A 209 -36.25 15.56 5.95
N ILE A 210 -37.33 15.29 6.68
CA ILE A 210 -37.71 13.93 7.15
C ILE A 210 -39.05 13.41 6.57
N GLY A 211 -39.42 13.90 5.39
CA GLY A 211 -40.71 13.65 4.73
C GLY A 211 -41.65 14.88 4.73
N THR A 212 -42.79 14.73 4.06
CA THR A 212 -43.78 15.81 3.84
C THR A 212 -44.64 16.08 5.09
N ARG A 213 -45.13 17.31 5.27
CA ARG A 213 -45.92 17.80 6.43
C ARG A 213 -45.25 17.66 7.80
N LYS A 214 -43.93 17.49 7.82
CA LYS A 214 -43.10 17.48 9.02
C LYS A 214 -42.19 18.72 9.02
N PRO A 215 -41.78 19.23 10.21
CA PRO A 215 -40.82 20.32 10.28
C PRO A 215 -39.43 19.85 9.82
N VAL A 216 -38.69 20.74 9.18
CA VAL A 216 -37.26 20.55 8.92
C VAL A 216 -36.51 20.65 10.25
N TYR A 217 -35.56 19.76 10.48
CA TYR A 217 -34.68 19.76 11.65
C TYR A 217 -33.30 20.28 11.26
N VAL A 218 -32.58 20.87 12.21
CA VAL A 218 -31.21 21.38 11.99
C VAL A 218 -30.30 21.07 13.18
N TRP A 219 -29.02 20.83 12.91
CA TRP A 219 -28.00 20.75 13.96
C TRP A 219 -27.24 22.07 14.05
N HIS A 220 -27.56 22.86 15.07
CA HIS A 220 -26.92 24.16 15.32
C HIS A 220 -25.63 23.99 16.12
N ARG A 221 -24.49 24.50 15.65
CA ARG A 221 -23.16 24.27 16.25
C ARG A 221 -23.08 24.62 17.76
N LYS A 222 -23.86 25.60 18.21
CA LYS A 222 -23.98 26.05 19.62
C LYS A 222 -25.13 25.41 20.42
N PHE A 223 -26.19 24.91 19.77
CA PHE A 223 -27.45 24.49 20.43
C PHE A 223 -27.89 23.04 20.11
N TYR A 224 -27.11 22.33 19.30
CA TYR A 224 -27.34 20.97 18.83
C TYR A 224 -28.66 20.87 18.04
N MET A 225 -29.33 19.71 18.09
CA MET A 225 -30.58 19.46 17.38
C MET A 225 -31.67 20.50 17.73
N CYS A 226 -32.17 21.20 16.71
CA CYS A 226 -33.26 22.18 16.81
C CYS A 226 -34.36 21.87 15.77
N LYS A 227 -35.61 22.16 16.12
CA LYS A 227 -36.79 22.06 15.25
C LYS A 227 -37.02 23.40 14.56
N THR A 228 -37.18 23.44 13.23
CA THR A 228 -37.47 24.71 12.54
C THR A 228 -38.98 24.98 12.40
N ASN A 229 -39.32 26.21 12.02
CA ASN A 229 -40.67 26.58 11.56
C ASN A 229 -40.90 26.34 10.06
N ILE A 230 -39.98 25.65 9.35
CA ILE A 230 -40.13 25.34 7.92
C ILE A 230 -40.77 23.96 7.76
N VAL A 231 -41.84 23.90 6.98
CA VAL A 231 -42.58 22.68 6.60
C VAL A 231 -42.76 22.68 5.08
N PHE A 232 -42.83 21.49 4.49
CA PHE A 232 -43.20 21.27 3.08
C PHE A 232 -44.55 20.54 3.01
N ASP A 233 -45.54 21.13 2.35
CA ASP A 233 -46.89 20.58 2.25
C ASP A 233 -47.12 19.74 0.99
N ASP A 234 -46.34 20.00 -0.06
CA ASP A 234 -46.28 19.23 -1.31
C ASP A 234 -44.95 18.47 -1.40
N GLU A 235 -45.03 17.17 -1.71
CA GLU A 235 -43.88 16.29 -1.94
C GLU A 235 -42.98 16.78 -3.08
N ARG A 236 -43.58 17.42 -4.10
CA ARG A 236 -42.90 17.90 -5.31
C ARG A 236 -41.93 19.04 -5.05
N GLU A 237 -42.12 19.84 -3.99
CA GLU A 237 -41.12 20.84 -3.59
C GLU A 237 -39.80 20.17 -3.18
N ILE A 238 -39.87 19.06 -2.44
CA ILE A 238 -38.68 18.33 -1.98
C ILE A 238 -38.05 17.57 -3.15
N LEU A 239 -38.86 16.91 -4.00
CA LEU A 239 -38.37 16.23 -5.21
C LEU A 239 -37.63 17.19 -6.15
N ASN A 240 -38.19 18.37 -6.46
CA ASN A 240 -37.55 19.35 -7.33
C ASN A 240 -36.18 19.82 -6.79
N ILE A 241 -36.02 19.91 -5.46
CA ILE A 241 -34.71 20.22 -4.84
C ILE A 241 -33.75 19.04 -5.02
N ILE A 242 -34.19 17.81 -4.74
CA ILE A 242 -33.40 16.58 -4.86
C ILE A 242 -32.96 16.32 -6.31
N GLU A 243 -33.86 16.41 -7.28
CA GLU A 243 -33.58 16.19 -8.71
C GLU A 243 -32.60 17.22 -9.28
N ARG A 244 -32.72 18.50 -8.87
CA ARG A 244 -31.78 19.55 -9.29
C ARG A 244 -30.40 19.35 -8.67
N ILE A 245 -30.32 18.95 -7.40
CA ILE A 245 -29.04 18.56 -6.77
C ILE A 245 -28.41 17.39 -7.53
N ALA A 246 -29.20 16.36 -7.87
CA ALA A 246 -28.72 15.21 -8.64
C ALA A 246 -28.16 15.64 -10.00
N ARG A 247 -28.92 16.43 -10.78
CA ARG A 247 -28.52 16.96 -12.09
C ARG A 247 -27.21 17.73 -12.01
N GLN A 248 -27.11 18.68 -11.08
CA GLN A 248 -25.95 19.53 -10.87
C GLN A 248 -24.66 18.75 -10.52
N VAL A 249 -24.78 17.53 -9.98
CA VAL A 249 -23.63 16.65 -9.68
C VAL A 249 -23.46 15.50 -10.69
N GLY A 250 -24.18 15.53 -11.82
CA GLY A 250 -24.12 14.49 -12.86
C GLY A 250 -24.70 13.13 -12.41
N ARG A 251 -25.62 13.12 -11.45
CA ARG A 251 -26.29 11.92 -10.93
C ARG A 251 -27.79 11.91 -11.27
N ARG A 252 -28.39 10.74 -11.09
CA ARG A 252 -29.82 10.48 -11.32
C ARG A 252 -30.43 9.87 -10.06
N ILE A 253 -31.68 10.23 -9.78
CA ILE A 253 -32.49 9.69 -8.69
C ILE A 253 -33.93 9.56 -9.19
N ASP A 254 -34.49 8.35 -9.09
CA ASP A 254 -35.83 7.99 -9.54
C ASP A 254 -36.30 6.69 -8.86
N GLN A 255 -37.44 6.12 -9.27
CA GLN A 255 -37.97 4.90 -8.64
C GLN A 255 -37.11 3.64 -8.88
N GLN A 256 -36.18 3.66 -9.85
CA GLN A 256 -35.21 2.57 -10.07
C GLN A 256 -33.91 2.82 -9.29
N THR A 257 -33.55 4.09 -9.09
CA THR A 257 -32.39 4.56 -8.32
C THR A 257 -32.85 5.50 -7.19
N PRO A 258 -33.51 5.00 -6.13
CA PRO A 258 -34.21 5.84 -5.13
C PRO A 258 -33.29 6.45 -4.05
N LEU A 259 -31.97 6.36 -4.22
CA LEU A 259 -30.94 6.81 -3.29
C LEU A 259 -29.98 7.78 -4.01
N LEU A 260 -29.66 8.90 -3.37
CA LEU A 260 -28.70 9.89 -3.89
C LEU A 260 -27.72 10.26 -2.78
N ASP A 261 -26.46 9.92 -2.98
CA ASP A 261 -25.34 10.60 -2.32
C ASP A 261 -24.69 11.57 -3.32
N ALA A 262 -24.44 12.80 -2.89
CA ALA A 262 -24.02 13.92 -3.73
C ALA A 262 -23.14 14.91 -2.96
N ARG A 263 -22.37 15.74 -3.69
CA ARG A 263 -21.55 16.81 -3.13
C ARG A 263 -21.83 18.13 -3.83
N LEU A 264 -22.20 19.16 -3.07
CA LEU A 264 -22.53 20.49 -3.58
C LEU A 264 -21.26 21.33 -3.86
N PRO A 265 -21.33 22.41 -4.66
CA PRO A 265 -20.16 23.23 -4.99
C PRO A 265 -19.53 24.00 -3.82
N ASP A 266 -20.26 24.20 -2.72
CA ASP A 266 -19.73 24.71 -1.44
C ASP A 266 -18.96 23.64 -0.65
N GLY A 267 -18.86 22.43 -1.21
CA GLY A 267 -18.25 21.25 -0.61
C GLY A 267 -19.18 20.41 0.25
N SER A 268 -20.40 20.87 0.57
CA SER A 268 -21.33 20.21 1.50
C SER A 268 -21.78 18.84 0.99
N ARG A 269 -21.88 17.86 1.89
CA ARG A 269 -22.40 16.51 1.57
C ARG A 269 -23.93 16.54 1.53
N VAL A 270 -24.52 15.80 0.59
CA VAL A 270 -25.97 15.58 0.52
C VAL A 270 -26.27 14.10 0.44
N ASN A 271 -27.15 13.62 1.31
CA ASN A 271 -27.83 12.33 1.18
C ASN A 271 -29.33 12.57 1.00
N ALA A 272 -29.97 11.89 0.05
CA ALA A 272 -31.41 11.96 -0.17
C ALA A 272 -32.00 10.60 -0.53
N THR A 273 -33.25 10.34 -0.11
CA THR A 273 -33.96 9.10 -0.44
C THR A 273 -35.41 9.37 -0.82
N ILE A 274 -35.90 8.66 -1.82
CA ILE A 274 -37.29 8.78 -2.32
C ILE A 274 -38.03 7.43 -2.25
N ARG A 275 -39.34 7.44 -2.56
CA ARG A 275 -40.15 6.22 -2.65
C ARG A 275 -39.56 5.27 -3.71
N PRO A 276 -39.54 3.95 -3.48
CA PRO A 276 -40.24 3.23 -2.40
C PRO A 276 -39.50 3.18 -1.05
N ILE A 277 -38.27 3.68 -0.93
CA ILE A 277 -37.45 3.53 0.28
C ILE A 277 -37.94 4.44 1.42
N SER A 278 -38.24 5.71 1.12
CA SER A 278 -38.80 6.65 2.10
C SER A 278 -40.33 6.64 2.11
N LEU A 279 -40.90 5.87 3.04
CA LEU A 279 -42.35 5.65 3.17
C LEU A 279 -43.14 6.95 3.40
N ASP A 280 -42.63 7.83 4.26
CA ASP A 280 -43.24 9.12 4.64
C ASP A 280 -42.97 10.26 3.62
N GLY A 281 -42.51 9.91 2.43
CA GLY A 281 -42.06 10.86 1.40
C GLY A 281 -40.58 11.26 1.54
N PRO A 282 -40.06 12.09 0.63
CA PRO A 282 -38.65 12.28 0.40
C PRO A 282 -37.88 12.81 1.61
N THR A 283 -36.71 12.23 1.85
CA THR A 283 -35.75 12.71 2.85
C THR A 283 -34.58 13.41 2.17
N LEU A 284 -34.03 14.42 2.83
CA LEU A 284 -32.88 15.20 2.35
C LEU A 284 -32.06 15.68 3.54
N THR A 285 -30.83 15.19 3.66
CA THR A 285 -29.86 15.61 4.69
C THR A 285 -28.69 16.32 4.02
N ILE A 286 -28.51 17.60 4.33
CA ILE A 286 -27.39 18.43 3.86
C ILE A 286 -26.45 18.64 5.05
N ARG A 287 -25.20 18.16 4.95
CA ARG A 287 -24.17 18.25 6.01
C ARG A 287 -23.11 19.27 5.60
N LYS A 288 -23.08 20.39 6.34
CA LYS A 288 -22.30 21.61 6.07
C LYS A 288 -20.93 21.63 6.75
N PHE A 289 -19.92 21.96 5.97
CA PHE A 289 -18.61 22.33 6.50
C PHE A 289 -18.63 23.76 7.08
N LYS A 290 -17.70 24.07 8.01
CA LYS A 290 -17.49 25.44 8.51
C LYS A 290 -16.56 26.14 7.50
N LYS A 291 -16.92 27.35 7.04
CA LYS A 291 -16.18 28.09 6.00
C LYS A 291 -14.74 28.46 6.41
N ASP A 292 -14.55 28.74 7.69
CA ASP A 292 -13.25 28.78 8.38
C ASP A 292 -13.27 27.58 9.34
N PRO A 293 -12.28 26.67 9.38
CA PRO A 293 -12.30 25.50 10.26
C PRO A 293 -12.08 25.88 11.74
N LEU A 294 -11.88 24.92 12.64
CA LEU A 294 -11.40 25.24 14.00
C LEU A 294 -9.88 25.06 14.03
N THR A 295 -9.17 26.06 14.55
CA THR A 295 -7.70 26.07 14.63
C THR A 295 -7.19 25.45 15.93
N ILE A 296 -5.87 25.23 16.05
CA ILE A 296 -5.27 24.79 17.32
C ILE A 296 -5.57 25.77 18.47
N ILE A 297 -5.70 27.07 18.17
CA ILE A 297 -6.03 28.11 19.16
C ILE A 297 -7.48 27.98 19.66
N ASP A 298 -8.42 27.54 18.81
CA ASP A 298 -9.77 27.16 19.26
C ASP A 298 -9.74 25.94 20.18
N LEU A 299 -9.00 24.91 19.80
CA LEU A 299 -8.92 23.65 20.57
C LEU A 299 -8.23 23.85 21.92
N LEU A 300 -7.25 24.76 22.01
CA LEU A 300 -6.69 25.28 23.27
C LEU A 300 -7.76 26.02 24.09
N LYS A 301 -8.44 27.02 23.50
CA LYS A 301 -9.46 27.83 24.20
C LYS A 301 -10.69 27.02 24.65
N TYR A 302 -10.97 25.88 24.02
CA TYR A 302 -12.01 24.93 24.47
C TYR A 302 -11.51 23.92 25.52
N GLY A 303 -10.20 23.85 25.78
CA GLY A 303 -9.58 22.86 26.68
C GLY A 303 -9.53 21.44 26.09
N THR A 304 -9.50 21.31 24.76
CA THR A 304 -9.28 20.01 24.08
C THR A 304 -7.79 19.64 24.13
N PHE A 305 -6.93 20.65 24.05
CA PHE A 305 -5.49 20.62 24.35
C PHE A 305 -5.17 21.56 25.53
N ASN A 306 -3.99 21.39 26.13
CA ASN A 306 -3.29 22.44 26.87
C ASN A 306 -2.09 22.95 26.02
N LEU A 307 -1.45 24.05 26.43
CA LEU A 307 -0.34 24.65 25.67
C LEU A 307 0.83 23.67 25.50
N GLU A 308 1.24 23.00 26.59
CA GLU A 308 2.35 22.04 26.62
C GLU A 308 2.20 20.89 25.61
N VAL A 309 0.99 20.33 25.47
CA VAL A 309 0.72 19.25 24.52
C VAL A 309 0.58 19.78 23.11
N ALA A 310 0.06 20.99 22.91
CA ALA A 310 0.00 21.59 21.59
C ALA A 310 1.41 21.95 21.06
N SER A 311 2.32 22.41 21.92
CA SER A 311 3.73 22.67 21.54
C SER A 311 4.52 21.38 21.32
N LEU A 312 4.33 20.35 22.16
CA LEU A 312 4.91 19.03 21.94
C LEU A 312 4.43 18.39 20.62
N LEU A 313 3.14 18.45 20.34
CA LEU A 313 2.59 17.93 19.09
C LEU A 313 2.98 18.76 17.87
N TRP A 314 3.29 20.05 18.04
CA TRP A 314 3.95 20.84 16.99
C TRP A 314 5.34 20.26 16.71
N VAL A 315 6.21 20.08 17.71
CA VAL A 315 7.54 19.45 17.53
C VAL A 315 7.44 18.07 16.87
N PHE A 316 6.44 17.26 17.25
CA PHE A 316 6.19 15.95 16.64
C PHE A 316 5.76 16.05 15.17
N VAL A 317 4.80 16.91 14.83
CA VAL A 317 4.37 17.08 13.42
C VAL A 317 5.50 17.68 12.59
N ASP A 318 6.24 18.64 13.13
CA ASP A 318 7.40 19.29 12.50
C ASP A 318 8.49 18.28 12.10
N GLY A 319 8.99 17.50 13.08
CA GLY A 319 10.07 16.54 12.85
C GLY A 319 11.46 17.14 12.72
N LEU A 320 11.59 18.47 12.86
CA LEU A 320 12.82 19.26 12.81
C LEU A 320 13.64 18.98 11.54
N GLY A 321 12.95 18.76 10.41
CA GLY A 321 13.53 18.44 9.11
C GLY A 321 14.13 17.03 8.95
N VAL A 322 14.18 16.21 10.01
CA VAL A 322 14.84 14.89 9.96
C VAL A 322 13.85 13.72 9.97
N LYS A 323 12.99 13.62 11.01
CA LYS A 323 11.97 12.59 11.15
C LYS A 323 10.65 13.20 11.69
N PRO A 324 9.68 13.58 10.84
CA PRO A 324 8.34 13.89 11.30
C PRO A 324 7.69 12.68 11.96
N ALA A 325 6.95 12.91 13.05
CA ALA A 325 6.31 11.85 13.79
C ALA A 325 5.12 11.28 13.03
N ASN A 326 5.00 9.95 13.11
CA ASN A 326 3.92 9.17 12.54
C ASN A 326 2.70 9.20 13.50
N VAL A 327 1.64 9.98 13.18
CA VAL A 327 0.53 10.32 14.10
C VAL A 327 -0.84 9.74 13.69
N LEU A 328 -1.52 9.10 14.64
CA LEU A 328 -2.87 8.54 14.55
C LEU A 328 -3.85 9.25 15.48
N VAL A 329 -4.75 10.06 14.92
CA VAL A 329 -5.89 10.63 15.66
C VAL A 329 -7.03 9.61 15.70
N ALA A 330 -7.46 9.21 16.90
CA ALA A 330 -8.41 8.13 17.15
C ALA A 330 -9.57 8.58 18.08
N GLY A 331 -10.68 7.85 18.06
CA GLY A 331 -11.92 8.25 18.73
C GLY A 331 -13.20 7.85 18.02
N GLY A 332 -14.32 7.89 18.74
CA GLY A 332 -15.66 7.58 18.21
C GLY A 332 -16.23 8.64 17.24
N THR A 333 -17.39 8.35 16.66
CA THR A 333 -18.08 9.25 15.72
C THR A 333 -18.47 10.57 16.40
N GLY A 334 -18.23 11.71 15.73
CA GLY A 334 -18.51 13.04 16.27
C GLY A 334 -17.58 13.53 17.40
N SER A 335 -16.55 12.76 17.78
CA SER A 335 -15.58 13.17 18.81
C SER A 335 -14.69 14.36 18.39
N GLY A 336 -14.58 14.60 17.07
CA GLY A 336 -13.80 15.70 16.49
C GLY A 336 -12.45 15.29 15.88
N LYS A 337 -12.25 14.00 15.54
CA LYS A 337 -11.02 13.51 14.91
C LYS A 337 -10.54 14.36 13.73
N THR A 338 -11.37 14.55 12.70
CA THR A 338 -11.00 15.34 11.51
C THR A 338 -10.67 16.79 11.86
N THR A 339 -11.35 17.37 12.85
CA THR A 339 -11.07 18.73 13.36
C THR A 339 -9.67 18.82 13.98
N THR A 340 -9.29 17.84 14.79
CA THR A 340 -7.97 17.78 15.42
C THR A 340 -6.87 17.44 14.41
N LEU A 341 -7.15 16.53 13.47
CA LEU A 341 -6.26 16.25 12.34
C LEU A 341 -6.01 17.52 11.51
N ASN A 342 -7.04 18.31 11.23
CA ASN A 342 -6.93 19.58 10.52
C ASN A 342 -6.11 20.62 11.30
N ALA A 343 -6.32 20.72 12.61
CA ALA A 343 -5.58 21.65 13.47
C ALA A 343 -4.11 21.28 13.63
N LEU A 344 -3.79 19.98 13.72
CA LEU A 344 -2.40 19.49 13.78
C LEU A 344 -1.71 19.58 12.41
N ALA A 345 -2.43 19.38 11.31
CA ALA A 345 -1.90 19.56 9.96
C ALA A 345 -1.52 21.03 9.63
N MET A 346 -1.93 22.01 10.45
CA MET A 346 -1.42 23.40 10.35
C MET A 346 0.06 23.50 10.76
N PHE A 347 0.59 22.55 11.53
CA PHE A 347 2.00 22.48 11.95
C PHE A 347 2.92 21.80 10.93
N ILE A 348 2.42 21.41 9.75
CA ILE A 348 3.26 20.87 8.69
C ILE A 348 4.08 22.02 8.08
N PRO A 349 5.42 21.89 7.95
CA PRO A 349 6.26 22.92 7.36
C PRO A 349 5.80 23.30 5.93
N PRO A 350 5.77 24.61 5.57
CA PRO A 350 5.22 25.08 4.30
C PRO A 350 6.02 24.66 3.05
N SER A 351 7.23 24.14 3.24
CA SER A 351 8.09 23.57 2.19
C SER A 351 7.65 22.18 1.73
N GLU A 352 6.82 21.48 2.52
CA GLU A 352 6.45 20.09 2.27
C GLU A 352 5.25 19.93 1.33
N ARG A 353 5.31 18.91 0.48
CA ARG A 353 4.21 18.51 -0.41
C ARG A 353 3.21 17.63 0.33
N VAL A 354 2.04 18.17 0.62
CA VAL A 354 0.96 17.47 1.33
C VAL A 354 -0.04 16.89 0.33
N ILE A 355 -0.45 15.63 0.54
CA ILE A 355 -1.58 15.04 -0.19
C ILE A 355 -2.63 14.53 0.80
N SER A 356 -3.85 15.07 0.74
CA SER A 356 -4.99 14.55 1.51
C SER A 356 -5.82 13.56 0.70
N ILE A 357 -6.32 12.52 1.37
CA ILE A 357 -7.15 11.46 0.81
C ILE A 357 -8.35 11.27 1.73
N GLU A 358 -9.56 11.48 1.21
CA GLU A 358 -10.77 11.57 2.05
C GLU A 358 -11.99 10.98 1.30
N ASP A 359 -12.91 10.31 2.02
CA ASP A 359 -14.19 9.86 1.41
C ASP A 359 -15.11 11.02 1.02
N THR A 360 -14.91 12.17 1.67
CA THR A 360 -15.28 13.46 1.11
C THR A 360 -14.31 14.48 1.70
N ALA A 361 -13.79 15.42 0.91
CA ALA A 361 -12.72 16.32 1.38
C ALA A 361 -13.21 17.34 2.43
N GLU A 362 -13.10 17.00 3.72
CA GLU A 362 -13.44 17.83 4.88
C GLU A 362 -12.30 18.77 5.28
N LEU A 363 -11.04 18.36 5.04
CA LEU A 363 -9.83 19.10 5.43
C LEU A 363 -9.69 20.43 4.68
N GLN A 364 -9.15 21.43 5.36
CA GLN A 364 -8.83 22.78 4.91
C GLN A 364 -7.48 23.18 5.54
N LEU A 365 -6.42 23.23 4.74
CA LEU A 365 -5.04 23.41 5.21
C LEU A 365 -4.45 24.73 4.67
N PRO A 366 -3.71 25.51 5.48
CA PRO A 366 -3.11 26.78 5.07
C PRO A 366 -1.75 26.56 4.35
N ILE A 367 -1.72 25.59 3.43
CA ILE A 367 -0.50 25.06 2.78
C ILE A 367 -0.64 25.19 1.26
N GLU A 368 0.34 25.81 0.61
CA GLU A 368 0.32 26.06 -0.83
C GLU A 368 0.52 24.78 -1.66
N HIS A 369 1.48 23.92 -1.28
CA HIS A 369 1.84 22.72 -2.03
C HIS A 369 0.94 21.50 -1.70
N TRP A 370 -0.36 21.73 -1.60
CA TRP A 370 -1.36 20.75 -1.17
C TRP A 370 -2.16 20.17 -2.36
N VAL A 371 -2.23 18.84 -2.47
CA VAL A 371 -3.10 18.13 -3.40
C VAL A 371 -4.23 17.44 -2.63
N ARG A 372 -5.46 17.54 -3.14
CA ARG A 372 -6.66 16.95 -2.54
C ARG A 372 -7.18 15.82 -3.42
N LEU A 373 -7.38 14.64 -2.84
CA LEU A 373 -7.94 13.47 -3.48
C LEU A 373 -9.20 13.02 -2.73
N GLU A 374 -10.22 12.62 -3.49
CA GLU A 374 -11.55 12.25 -2.99
C GLU A 374 -11.96 10.92 -3.61
N THR A 375 -12.50 10.00 -2.81
CA THR A 375 -12.96 8.69 -3.32
C THR A 375 -14.14 8.84 -4.26
N ARG A 376 -14.33 7.87 -5.16
CA ARG A 376 -15.47 7.83 -6.08
C ARG A 376 -16.17 6.49 -5.98
N PRO A 377 -17.42 6.40 -5.51
CA PRO A 377 -18.19 5.16 -5.59
C PRO A 377 -18.46 4.78 -7.05
N PRO A 378 -18.81 3.52 -7.35
CA PRO A 378 -19.10 3.09 -8.71
C PRO A 378 -20.24 3.89 -9.35
N ASN A 379 -20.23 3.94 -10.69
CA ASN A 379 -21.36 4.45 -11.46
C ASN A 379 -22.54 3.46 -11.44
N ILE A 380 -23.65 3.82 -12.11
CA ILE A 380 -24.87 3.02 -12.17
C ILE A 380 -24.66 1.64 -12.84
N GLU A 381 -23.61 1.46 -13.65
CA GLU A 381 -23.20 0.18 -14.24
C GLU A 381 -22.31 -0.68 -13.32
N GLY A 382 -22.05 -0.24 -12.07
CA GLY A 382 -21.11 -0.90 -11.17
C GLY A 382 -19.64 -0.69 -11.53
N ARG A 383 -19.32 0.35 -12.33
CA ARG A 383 -17.99 0.58 -12.91
C ARG A 383 -17.35 1.90 -12.47
N GLY A 384 -16.03 1.95 -12.50
CA GLY A 384 -15.27 3.17 -12.26
C GLY A 384 -15.28 3.63 -10.80
N GLU A 385 -15.47 2.72 -9.86
CA GLU A 385 -15.10 2.95 -8.46
C GLU A 385 -13.62 3.32 -8.35
N ILE A 386 -13.30 4.21 -7.42
CA ILE A 386 -11.95 4.59 -7.01
C ILE A 386 -11.98 4.61 -5.48
N THR A 387 -11.44 3.56 -4.87
CA THR A 387 -11.47 3.38 -3.42
C THR A 387 -10.41 4.23 -2.73
N MET A 388 -10.46 4.32 -1.40
CA MET A 388 -9.41 5.00 -0.64
C MET A 388 -8.06 4.26 -0.75
N ASP A 389 -8.09 2.94 -0.89
CA ASP A 389 -6.92 2.10 -1.09
C ASP A 389 -6.21 2.40 -2.43
N ASP A 390 -6.99 2.57 -3.51
CA ASP A 390 -6.48 3.00 -4.82
C ASP A 390 -5.83 4.39 -4.77
N LEU A 391 -6.43 5.32 -4.02
CA LEU A 391 -5.87 6.65 -3.84
C LEU A 391 -4.59 6.63 -3.01
N VAL A 392 -4.51 5.84 -1.93
CA VAL A 392 -3.27 5.68 -1.15
C VAL A 392 -2.17 5.05 -2.02
N LYS A 393 -2.46 4.00 -2.79
CA LYS A 393 -1.51 3.42 -3.78
C LYS A 393 -1.04 4.47 -4.79
N ASN A 394 -1.94 5.32 -5.25
CA ASN A 394 -1.62 6.40 -6.19
C ASN A 394 -0.75 7.49 -5.55
N THR A 395 -0.96 7.90 -4.30
CA THR A 395 -0.13 8.93 -3.67
C THR A 395 1.33 8.52 -3.55
N LEU A 396 1.65 7.24 -3.39
CA LEU A 396 3.04 6.73 -3.43
C LEU A 396 3.78 7.03 -4.76
N ARG A 397 3.04 7.38 -5.82
CA ARG A 397 3.55 7.79 -7.14
C ARG A 397 3.60 9.31 -7.32
N MET A 398 3.02 10.09 -6.40
CA MET A 398 2.83 11.55 -6.51
C MET A 398 3.87 12.37 -5.73
N ARG A 399 4.91 11.71 -5.19
CA ARG A 399 5.98 12.29 -4.34
C ARG A 399 5.44 13.16 -3.18
N PRO A 400 4.59 12.64 -2.29
CA PRO A 400 4.22 13.33 -1.05
C PRO A 400 5.41 13.37 -0.09
N ASP A 401 5.55 14.48 0.64
CA ASP A 401 6.28 14.52 1.91
C ASP A 401 5.32 14.19 3.07
N ARG A 402 4.01 14.48 2.92
CA ARG A 402 2.93 14.02 3.82
C ARG A 402 1.78 13.38 3.06
N ILE A 403 1.27 12.26 3.60
CA ILE A 403 -0.01 11.67 3.21
C ILE A 403 -0.96 11.80 4.41
N ILE A 404 -2.10 12.47 4.23
CA ILE A 404 -3.13 12.62 5.26
C ILE A 404 -4.36 11.83 4.84
N VAL A 405 -4.67 10.76 5.56
CA VAL A 405 -5.87 9.93 5.31
C VAL A 405 -6.94 10.30 6.33
N GLY A 406 -8.06 10.86 5.84
CA GLY A 406 -9.07 11.53 6.67
C GLY A 406 -9.89 10.60 7.57
N GLU A 407 -10.18 9.38 7.12
CA GLU A 407 -10.82 8.32 7.91
C GLU A 407 -10.33 6.97 7.39
N VAL A 408 -10.11 6.00 8.29
CA VAL A 408 -9.67 4.65 7.93
C VAL A 408 -10.54 3.63 8.62
N ARG A 409 -10.98 2.67 7.82
CA ARG A 409 -12.07 1.72 8.11
C ARG A 409 -11.97 0.40 7.35
N GLY A 410 -11.11 0.27 6.34
CA GLY A 410 -11.05 -0.84 5.37
C GLY A 410 -9.63 -1.21 4.90
N PRO A 411 -9.48 -1.85 3.73
CA PRO A 411 -8.19 -2.34 3.22
C PRO A 411 -7.12 -1.26 3.03
N GLU A 412 -7.53 0.00 2.84
CA GLU A 412 -6.62 1.15 2.79
C GLU A 412 -5.77 1.25 4.06
N ALA A 413 -6.25 0.71 5.18
CA ALA A 413 -5.47 0.56 6.40
C ALA A 413 -4.14 -0.14 6.14
N ARG A 414 -4.09 -1.28 5.43
CA ARG A 414 -2.84 -2.01 5.14
C ARG A 414 -1.91 -1.23 4.21
N THR A 415 -2.44 -0.60 3.16
CA THR A 415 -1.63 0.16 2.18
C THR A 415 -1.06 1.44 2.77
N MET A 416 -1.87 2.13 3.54
CA MET A 416 -1.43 3.26 4.33
C MET A 416 -0.38 2.76 5.35
N PHE A 417 -0.67 1.68 6.10
CA PHE A 417 0.32 0.94 6.91
C PHE A 417 1.45 0.24 6.11
N THR A 418 1.58 0.51 4.81
CA THR A 418 2.79 0.24 4.02
C THR A 418 3.56 1.53 3.74
N ALA A 419 2.83 2.62 3.43
CA ALA A 419 3.35 3.89 2.95
C ALA A 419 4.49 4.45 3.79
N MET A 420 4.38 4.43 5.12
CA MET A 420 5.28 5.21 5.97
C MET A 420 6.57 4.46 6.36
N ASN A 421 6.79 3.24 5.85
CA ASN A 421 8.12 2.60 5.70
C ASN A 421 8.57 2.53 4.24
N THR A 422 7.85 3.14 3.28
CA THR A 422 8.44 3.34 1.94
C THR A 422 9.55 4.42 1.96
N GLY A 423 9.76 5.09 3.11
CA GLY A 423 10.97 5.82 3.48
C GLY A 423 12.00 4.96 4.26
N HIS A 424 12.18 3.69 3.89
CA HIS A 424 13.06 2.76 4.62
C HIS A 424 14.55 3.07 4.40
N ASN A 425 15.32 3.17 5.49
CA ASN A 425 16.79 3.09 5.48
C ASN A 425 17.31 1.63 5.47
N GLY A 426 16.42 0.65 5.24
CA GLY A 426 16.73 -0.77 5.14
C GLY A 426 17.42 -1.08 3.81
N ALA A 427 18.73 -1.36 3.83
CA ALA A 427 19.49 -1.68 2.62
C ALA A 427 20.40 -2.90 2.83
N LEU A 428 20.59 -3.67 1.77
CA LEU A 428 21.38 -4.90 1.70
C LEU A 428 22.77 -4.65 1.09
N TYR A 429 23.74 -5.49 1.41
CA TYR A 429 25.04 -5.53 0.75
C TYR A 429 24.95 -6.17 -0.65
N ASP A 430 25.82 -5.76 -1.60
CA ASP A 430 25.79 -6.16 -3.02
C ASP A 430 25.76 -7.69 -3.25
N PHE A 431 26.58 -8.46 -2.53
CA PHE A 431 26.63 -9.93 -2.59
C PHE A 431 25.38 -10.64 -2.02
N SER A 432 24.32 -9.91 -1.69
CA SER A 432 23.03 -10.51 -1.35
C SER A 432 22.34 -11.05 -2.60
N VAL A 433 22.24 -12.38 -2.69
CA VAL A 433 21.57 -13.07 -3.80
C VAL A 433 20.06 -12.91 -3.65
N ILE A 434 19.43 -12.25 -4.61
CA ILE A 434 17.98 -12.08 -4.71
C ILE A 434 17.39 -13.02 -5.76
N GLN A 435 16.16 -13.50 -5.52
CA GLN A 435 15.45 -14.37 -6.45
C GLN A 435 14.48 -13.60 -7.34
N LEU A 436 14.67 -13.72 -8.66
CA LEU A 436 13.71 -13.27 -9.67
C LEU A 436 12.66 -14.35 -9.94
N SER A 437 11.44 -13.95 -10.31
CA SER A 437 10.31 -14.89 -10.51
C SER A 437 10.47 -15.81 -11.73
N ASN A 438 11.35 -15.45 -12.65
CA ASN A 438 11.76 -16.29 -13.78
C ASN A 438 12.74 -17.41 -13.36
N GLY A 439 13.08 -17.49 -12.07
CA GLY A 439 13.98 -18.48 -11.47
C GLY A 439 15.46 -18.14 -11.57
N LYS A 440 15.84 -17.01 -12.20
CA LYS A 440 17.21 -16.51 -12.13
C LYS A 440 17.48 -15.96 -10.72
N PHE A 441 18.65 -16.29 -10.19
CA PHE A 441 19.19 -15.70 -8.97
C PHE A 441 20.31 -14.75 -9.38
N VAL A 442 20.34 -13.55 -8.82
CA VAL A 442 21.30 -12.48 -9.15
C VAL A 442 21.80 -11.81 -7.88
N LEU A 443 23.00 -11.25 -7.91
CA LEU A 443 23.45 -10.36 -6.84
C LEU A 443 22.67 -9.05 -6.94
N ILE A 444 22.16 -8.54 -5.82
CA ILE A 444 21.41 -7.28 -5.81
C ILE A 444 22.28 -6.12 -6.29
N GLY A 445 23.57 -6.10 -5.94
CA GLY A 445 24.51 -5.09 -6.41
C GLY A 445 24.69 -5.13 -7.93
N ASP A 446 24.97 -6.30 -8.52
CA ASP A 446 25.12 -6.43 -9.97
C ASP A 446 23.85 -6.01 -10.72
N LEU A 447 22.68 -6.47 -10.27
CA LEU A 447 21.41 -6.13 -10.90
C LEU A 447 21.15 -4.63 -10.87
N VAL A 448 21.29 -4.00 -9.69
CA VAL A 448 21.02 -2.57 -9.54
C VAL A 448 22.08 -1.75 -10.26
N GLU A 449 23.36 -2.10 -10.20
CA GLU A 449 24.42 -1.40 -10.94
C GLU A 449 24.32 -1.57 -12.47
N GLU A 450 23.81 -2.69 -13.00
CA GLU A 450 23.49 -2.81 -14.42
C GLU A 450 22.36 -1.84 -14.81
N LEU A 451 21.28 -1.79 -14.02
CA LEU A 451 20.16 -0.86 -14.23
C LEU A 451 20.63 0.60 -14.11
N PHE A 452 21.51 0.92 -13.16
CA PHE A 452 22.08 2.27 -12.99
C PHE A 452 23.01 2.69 -14.11
N LYS A 453 23.72 1.77 -14.76
CA LYS A 453 24.48 2.06 -15.99
C LYS A 453 23.51 2.28 -17.17
N LYS A 454 22.56 1.36 -17.35
CA LYS A 454 21.61 1.31 -18.48
C LYS A 454 20.64 2.48 -18.51
N TYR A 455 20.19 2.95 -17.35
CA TYR A 455 19.26 4.07 -17.18
C TYR A 455 19.91 5.23 -16.40
N SER A 456 21.21 5.46 -16.62
CA SER A 456 21.99 6.54 -15.98
C SER A 456 21.41 7.95 -16.20
N ASN A 457 20.58 8.14 -17.23
CA ASN A 457 19.83 9.36 -17.52
C ASN A 457 18.48 9.47 -16.77
N ARG A 458 18.14 8.50 -15.90
CA ARG A 458 16.89 8.39 -15.12
C ARG A 458 17.15 8.18 -13.63
N VAL A 459 18.37 8.44 -13.17
CA VAL A 459 18.70 8.41 -11.74
C VAL A 459 18.06 9.62 -11.07
N GLU A 460 17.20 9.35 -10.09
CA GLU A 460 16.68 10.35 -9.16
C GLU A 460 17.42 10.23 -7.82
N THR A 461 17.52 11.33 -7.08
CA THR A 461 18.25 11.39 -5.80
C THR A 461 17.33 11.94 -4.71
N TYR A 462 17.35 11.32 -3.53
CA TYR A 462 16.63 11.74 -2.34
C TYR A 462 17.52 11.61 -1.11
N LYS A 463 17.88 12.74 -0.49
CA LYS A 463 18.94 12.81 0.54
C LYS A 463 20.23 12.16 0.00
N ASP A 464 20.74 11.11 0.63
CA ASP A 464 21.91 10.33 0.21
C ASP A 464 21.58 9.03 -0.56
N LEU A 465 20.29 8.77 -0.80
CA LEU A 465 19.80 7.66 -1.62
C LEU A 465 19.69 8.08 -3.09
N GLU A 466 20.09 7.19 -3.99
CA GLU A 466 19.84 7.26 -5.42
C GLU A 466 18.86 6.14 -5.82
N TYR A 467 17.94 6.39 -6.74
CA TYR A 467 16.99 5.38 -7.22
C TYR A 467 16.62 5.55 -8.68
N ILE A 468 16.06 4.47 -9.24
CA ILE A 468 15.49 4.45 -10.59
C ILE A 468 14.10 3.83 -10.52
N VAL A 469 13.10 4.56 -11.02
CA VAL A 469 11.74 4.03 -11.26
C VAL A 469 11.74 3.26 -12.57
N LEU A 470 11.17 2.05 -12.58
CA LEU A 470 11.13 1.17 -13.75
C LEU A 470 9.82 1.32 -14.54
N ASP A 471 9.93 1.53 -15.85
CA ASP A 471 8.80 1.48 -16.79
C ASP A 471 8.22 0.06 -16.83
N GLU A 472 6.95 -0.09 -17.22
CA GLU A 472 6.27 -1.40 -17.31
C GLU A 472 7.04 -2.46 -18.11
N LYS A 473 7.79 -2.05 -19.14
CA LYS A 473 8.65 -2.90 -19.98
C LYS A 473 10.00 -3.30 -19.33
N ASP A 474 10.44 -2.55 -18.33
CA ASP A 474 11.74 -2.66 -17.65
C ASP A 474 11.60 -3.23 -16.22
N ARG A 475 10.37 -3.25 -15.69
CA ARG A 475 10.01 -3.92 -14.43
C ARG A 475 10.31 -5.42 -14.51
N PHE A 476 10.67 -5.98 -13.36
CA PHE A 476 10.88 -7.42 -13.19
C PHE A 476 10.20 -7.89 -11.90
N GLU A 477 9.80 -9.15 -11.84
CA GLU A 477 9.23 -9.75 -10.64
C GLU A 477 10.30 -10.39 -9.76
N VAL A 478 10.17 -10.26 -8.45
CA VAL A 478 10.91 -11.02 -7.43
C VAL A 478 9.99 -11.98 -6.69
N VAL A 479 10.58 -12.94 -5.99
CA VAL A 479 9.85 -13.84 -5.10
C VAL A 479 9.69 -13.21 -3.72
N SER A 480 8.42 -13.08 -3.29
CA SER A 480 7.99 -12.66 -1.96
C SER A 480 7.40 -13.86 -1.21
N VAL A 481 6.95 -13.63 0.03
CA VAL A 481 6.03 -14.50 0.73
C VAL A 481 4.85 -13.69 1.28
N GLY A 482 3.63 -14.17 1.02
CA GLY A 482 2.39 -13.53 1.43
C GLY A 482 2.00 -13.75 2.90
N PRO A 483 0.91 -13.11 3.38
CA PRO A 483 0.44 -13.27 4.78
C PRO A 483 -0.02 -14.68 5.16
N ASP A 484 -0.30 -15.53 4.18
CA ASP A 484 -0.61 -16.96 4.32
C ASP A 484 0.67 -17.85 4.40
N LEU A 485 1.85 -17.21 4.39
CA LEU A 485 3.17 -17.81 4.30
C LEU A 485 3.43 -18.58 2.99
N LYS A 486 2.74 -18.23 1.89
CA LYS A 486 2.96 -18.83 0.56
C LYS A 486 3.88 -18.01 -0.35
N ALA A 487 4.59 -18.72 -1.22
CA ALA A 487 5.52 -18.15 -2.19
C ALA A 487 4.77 -17.28 -3.22
N GLY A 488 4.97 -15.97 -3.13
CA GLY A 488 4.40 -14.98 -4.05
C GLY A 488 5.35 -14.62 -5.20
N LYS A 489 4.80 -13.88 -6.16
CA LYS A 489 5.55 -13.19 -7.22
C LYS A 489 5.07 -11.76 -7.27
N HIS A 490 5.94 -10.80 -7.00
CA HIS A 490 5.56 -9.39 -6.97
C HIS A 490 6.55 -8.52 -7.72
N VAL A 491 6.02 -7.45 -8.31
CA VAL A 491 6.71 -6.62 -9.28
C VAL A 491 7.61 -5.61 -8.57
N VAL A 492 8.88 -5.52 -8.98
CA VAL A 492 9.79 -4.46 -8.56
C VAL A 492 9.52 -3.22 -9.41
N SER A 493 9.11 -2.14 -8.76
CA SER A 493 8.76 -0.86 -9.38
C SER A 493 9.88 0.19 -9.27
N ARG A 494 10.77 0.04 -8.28
CA ARG A 494 11.97 0.89 -8.09
C ARG A 494 13.15 0.05 -7.60
N VAL A 495 14.34 0.43 -8.05
CA VAL A 495 15.62 -0.06 -7.50
C VAL A 495 16.39 1.09 -6.85
N TRP A 496 17.00 0.82 -5.71
CA TRP A 496 17.67 1.81 -4.87
C TRP A 496 19.14 1.45 -4.67
N ARG A 497 20.00 2.46 -4.58
CA ARG A 497 21.34 2.35 -4.00
C ARG A 497 21.63 3.55 -3.09
N ARG A 498 22.41 3.34 -2.04
CA ARG A 498 22.88 4.37 -1.12
C ARG A 498 24.36 4.18 -0.89
N LYS A 499 25.14 5.26 -0.81
CA LYS A 499 26.53 5.14 -0.31
C LYS A 499 26.52 4.78 1.16
N VAL A 500 27.49 3.96 1.58
CA VAL A 500 27.80 3.83 3.01
C VAL A 500 28.20 5.22 3.54
N ARG A 501 27.75 5.57 4.74
CA ARG A 501 28.13 6.83 5.42
C ARG A 501 29.41 6.63 6.24
N ASP A 502 30.23 7.67 6.36
CA ASP A 502 31.47 7.62 7.15
C ASP A 502 31.19 7.15 8.59
N GLY A 503 31.88 6.11 9.05
CA GLY A 503 31.68 5.51 10.37
C GLY A 503 30.41 4.65 10.53
N GLU A 504 29.59 4.47 9.50
CA GLU A 504 28.43 3.57 9.53
C GLU A 504 28.84 2.11 9.80
N LYS A 505 28.01 1.37 10.54
CA LYS A 505 28.24 -0.05 10.87
C LYS A 505 27.05 -0.89 10.44
N LEU A 506 27.33 -2.07 9.90
CA LEU A 506 26.33 -2.99 9.36
C LEU A 506 26.20 -4.22 10.25
N MET A 507 25.06 -4.90 10.15
CA MET A 507 24.80 -6.17 10.83
C MET A 507 25.02 -7.32 9.86
N ARG A 508 25.97 -8.21 10.18
CA ARG A 508 26.07 -9.54 9.60
C ARG A 508 25.28 -10.54 10.45
N ILE A 509 24.26 -11.15 9.86
CA ILE A 509 23.44 -12.17 10.52
C ILE A 509 23.75 -13.52 9.90
N ARG A 510 24.07 -14.53 10.73
CA ARG A 510 24.23 -15.93 10.29
C ARG A 510 23.20 -16.85 10.94
N THR A 511 22.73 -17.82 10.17
CA THR A 511 21.70 -18.80 10.57
C THR A 511 22.23 -20.24 10.59
N ARG A 512 21.56 -21.16 11.29
CA ARG A 512 22.03 -22.54 11.51
C ARG A 512 22.09 -23.38 10.23
N THR A 513 21.27 -23.08 9.23
CA THR A 513 21.40 -23.64 7.88
C THR A 513 22.29 -22.82 6.95
N GLY A 514 23.11 -21.93 7.50
CA GLY A 514 24.22 -21.28 6.78
C GLY A 514 23.81 -20.17 5.83
N ASN A 515 22.57 -19.67 5.92
CA ASN A 515 22.19 -18.41 5.29
C ASN A 515 22.89 -17.27 6.04
N GLU A 516 23.49 -16.35 5.29
CA GLU A 516 24.21 -15.19 5.79
C GLU A 516 23.77 -13.94 5.01
N VAL A 517 23.49 -12.84 5.70
CA VAL A 517 23.20 -11.52 5.10
C VAL A 517 24.01 -10.44 5.80
N ILE A 518 24.36 -9.39 5.06
CA ILE A 518 24.96 -8.16 5.59
C ILE A 518 24.08 -6.99 5.16
N LEU A 519 23.63 -6.18 6.11
CA LEU A 519 22.58 -5.18 5.92
C LEU A 519 22.57 -4.11 7.02
N THR A 520 21.79 -3.05 6.83
CA THR A 520 21.68 -1.96 7.83
C THR A 520 21.02 -2.41 9.13
N LYS A 521 21.37 -1.77 10.26
CA LYS A 521 20.86 -2.09 11.61
C LYS A 521 19.33 -2.14 11.73
N THR A 522 18.65 -1.27 10.98
CA THR A 522 17.19 -1.13 10.94
C THR A 522 16.48 -2.10 9.99
N HIS A 523 17.21 -2.92 9.23
CA HIS A 523 16.60 -3.82 8.24
C HIS A 523 15.76 -4.91 8.95
N PRO A 524 14.44 -5.02 8.70
CA PRO A 524 13.56 -5.87 9.51
C PRO A 524 13.46 -7.31 8.97
N PHE A 525 13.73 -8.31 9.79
CA PHE A 525 13.59 -9.74 9.48
C PHE A 525 12.26 -10.27 9.97
N PHE A 526 11.57 -11.16 9.24
CA PHE A 526 10.44 -11.91 9.82
C PHE A 526 10.95 -12.99 10.79
N VAL A 527 10.40 -13.06 12.01
CA VAL A 527 10.82 -13.93 13.12
C VAL A 527 9.62 -14.61 13.76
N PHE A 528 9.72 -15.91 14.01
CA PHE A 528 8.71 -16.68 14.75
C PHE A 528 8.83 -16.46 16.26
N SER A 529 7.78 -15.96 16.90
CA SER A 529 7.74 -15.71 18.35
C SER A 529 6.42 -16.18 18.97
N ARG A 530 6.53 -17.02 20.01
CA ARG A 530 5.45 -17.64 20.83
C ARG A 530 4.35 -18.44 20.12
N GLY A 531 4.19 -18.28 18.81
CA GLY A 531 3.16 -18.92 17.99
C GLY A 531 2.76 -18.10 16.75
N ASP A 532 3.28 -16.88 16.61
CA ASP A 532 2.98 -15.94 15.55
C ASP A 532 4.26 -15.50 14.81
N VAL A 533 4.09 -14.81 13.68
CA VAL A 533 5.19 -14.27 12.87
C VAL A 533 5.26 -12.76 13.04
N VAL A 534 6.22 -12.32 13.84
CA VAL A 534 6.58 -10.90 13.99
C VAL A 534 7.69 -10.53 13.00
N ARG A 535 8.18 -9.29 13.06
CA ARG A 535 9.49 -8.90 12.51
C ARG A 535 10.35 -8.36 13.64
N LYS A 536 11.66 -8.44 13.47
CA LYS A 536 12.68 -7.91 14.38
C LYS A 536 13.74 -7.21 13.52
N GLU A 537 14.14 -6.00 13.89
CA GLU A 537 15.21 -5.27 13.19
C GLU A 537 16.55 -5.97 13.40
N ALA A 538 17.49 -5.83 12.45
CA ALA A 538 18.74 -6.58 12.43
C ALA A 538 19.58 -6.40 13.71
N GLU A 539 19.64 -5.18 14.26
CA GLU A 539 20.32 -4.89 15.54
C GLU A 539 19.63 -5.53 16.76
N LYS A 540 18.34 -5.86 16.63
CA LYS A 540 17.51 -6.44 17.70
C LYS A 540 17.48 -7.97 17.64
N LEU A 541 18.07 -8.61 16.62
CA LEU A 541 18.18 -10.07 16.54
C LEU A 541 19.11 -10.63 17.62
N GLU A 542 18.71 -11.76 18.20
CA GLU A 542 19.45 -12.49 19.23
C GLU A 542 19.82 -13.89 18.74
N VAL A 543 20.93 -14.43 19.24
CA VAL A 543 21.31 -15.83 18.99
C VAL A 543 20.26 -16.75 19.62
N GLY A 544 19.55 -17.51 18.80
CA GLY A 544 18.37 -18.29 19.18
C GLY A 544 17.08 -17.85 18.48
N ASP A 545 17.01 -16.64 17.92
CA ASP A 545 15.83 -16.17 17.16
C ASP A 545 15.55 -17.07 15.94
N ARG A 546 14.26 -17.21 15.60
CA ARG A 546 13.76 -18.09 14.54
C ARG A 546 13.38 -17.28 13.29
N VAL A 547 14.33 -16.96 12.41
CA VAL A 547 14.05 -16.18 11.19
C VAL A 547 13.32 -17.01 10.12
N ALA A 548 12.46 -16.37 9.33
CA ALA A 548 11.83 -16.95 8.16
C ALA A 548 12.85 -17.14 7.03
N VAL A 549 12.96 -18.36 6.51
CA VAL A 549 13.83 -18.71 5.38
C VAL A 549 13.03 -19.47 4.32
N MET A 550 13.22 -19.16 3.05
CA MET A 550 12.49 -19.76 1.93
C MET A 550 12.77 -21.28 1.81
N MET A 551 11.74 -22.12 1.95
CA MET A 551 11.87 -23.58 1.90
C MET A 551 11.78 -24.14 0.48
N ARG A 552 11.00 -23.50 -0.39
CA ARG A 552 10.76 -23.95 -1.77
C ARG A 552 10.65 -22.74 -2.71
N PRO A 553 11.72 -22.37 -3.44
CA PRO A 553 11.58 -21.39 -4.51
C PRO A 553 10.57 -21.89 -5.57
N PRO A 554 9.74 -21.02 -6.16
CA PRO A 554 8.84 -21.41 -7.25
C PRO A 554 9.66 -21.96 -8.44
N THR A 555 9.28 -23.13 -8.94
CA THR A 555 10.00 -23.82 -10.01
C THR A 555 9.91 -23.02 -11.32
N PRO A 556 11.02 -22.62 -11.94
CA PRO A 556 10.97 -21.93 -13.23
C PRO A 556 10.54 -22.87 -14.37
N PRO A 557 10.02 -22.32 -15.48
CA PRO A 557 9.77 -23.10 -16.68
C PRO A 557 11.10 -23.66 -17.21
N GLN A 558 11.22 -24.98 -17.26
CA GLN A 558 12.42 -25.66 -17.76
C GLN A 558 12.63 -25.30 -19.24
N ARG A 559 13.74 -24.59 -19.53
CA ARG A 559 14.08 -24.19 -20.89
C ARG A 559 15.02 -25.22 -21.52
N LYS A 560 14.89 -25.38 -22.84
CA LYS A 560 15.92 -26.02 -23.66
C LYS A 560 17.17 -25.14 -23.64
N ALA A 561 18.32 -25.73 -23.33
CA ALA A 561 19.60 -25.04 -23.30
C ALA A 561 20.18 -24.90 -24.72
N ILE A 562 19.50 -24.10 -25.56
CA ILE A 562 19.87 -23.86 -26.95
C ILE A 562 21.19 -23.06 -26.97
N VAL A 563 22.17 -23.54 -27.73
CA VAL A 563 23.44 -22.84 -27.95
C VAL A 563 23.26 -21.78 -29.03
N ASP A 564 23.71 -20.55 -28.78
CA ASP A 564 23.74 -19.51 -29.81
C ASP A 564 24.66 -19.93 -30.97
N PRO A 565 24.15 -20.04 -32.22
CA PRO A 565 24.95 -20.34 -33.40
C PRO A 565 26.20 -19.46 -33.59
N SER A 566 26.18 -18.22 -33.09
CA SER A 566 27.31 -17.27 -33.16
C SER A 566 28.56 -17.79 -32.47
N VAL A 567 28.41 -18.61 -31.42
CA VAL A 567 29.51 -19.22 -30.66
C VAL A 567 30.45 -20.00 -31.58
N TYR A 568 29.90 -20.67 -32.58
CA TYR A 568 30.63 -21.56 -33.49
C TYR A 568 31.44 -20.85 -34.58
N ALA A 569 31.21 -19.56 -34.79
CA ALA A 569 31.92 -18.79 -35.81
C ALA A 569 33.43 -18.81 -35.53
N LYS A 570 34.20 -19.25 -36.52
CA LYS A 570 35.67 -19.31 -36.52
C LYS A 570 36.27 -20.19 -35.39
N ILE A 571 35.53 -21.20 -34.90
CA ILE A 571 36.08 -22.26 -34.04
C ILE A 571 36.91 -23.27 -34.85
N SER A 572 36.49 -23.52 -36.09
CA SER A 572 37.03 -24.54 -37.01
C SER A 572 37.24 -23.95 -38.40
N ASP A 573 37.85 -24.70 -39.31
CA ASP A 573 38.03 -24.28 -40.71
C ASP A 573 36.74 -24.47 -41.52
N TYR A 574 35.96 -25.53 -41.19
CA TYR A 574 34.77 -25.96 -41.92
C TYR A 574 33.64 -26.41 -40.98
N TYR A 575 32.41 -26.29 -41.46
CA TYR A 575 31.26 -27.09 -41.05
C TYR A 575 31.14 -28.35 -41.94
N LEU A 576 30.70 -29.47 -41.36
CA LEU A 576 30.29 -30.66 -42.11
C LEU A 576 28.77 -30.72 -42.19
N VAL A 577 28.27 -30.79 -43.42
CA VAL A 577 26.83 -30.70 -43.76
C VAL A 577 26.43 -31.94 -44.58
N PRO A 578 25.31 -32.62 -44.29
CA PRO A 578 24.87 -33.78 -45.05
C PRO A 578 24.27 -33.37 -46.40
N ASN A 579 24.66 -34.06 -47.49
CA ASN A 579 24.16 -33.80 -48.85
C ASN A 579 23.63 -35.08 -49.53
N GLY A 580 22.83 -35.86 -48.79
CA GLY A 580 22.17 -37.11 -49.25
C GLY A 580 23.08 -38.30 -49.60
N LYS A 581 24.35 -38.06 -49.96
CA LYS A 581 25.36 -39.07 -50.36
C LYS A 581 26.56 -39.15 -49.40
N GLY A 582 26.54 -38.37 -48.32
CA GLY A 582 27.66 -38.21 -47.38
C GLY A 582 27.73 -36.78 -46.84
N MET A 583 28.85 -36.45 -46.19
CA MET A 583 29.14 -35.10 -45.66
C MET A 583 29.96 -34.29 -46.66
N ILE A 584 29.57 -33.03 -46.87
CA ILE A 584 30.37 -32.01 -47.58
C ILE A 584 31.00 -31.04 -46.59
N LYS A 585 32.13 -30.44 -46.98
CA LYS A 585 32.79 -29.35 -46.22
C LYS A 585 32.28 -28.00 -46.72
N VAL A 586 31.72 -27.20 -45.82
CA VAL A 586 31.34 -25.80 -46.04
C VAL A 586 32.30 -24.93 -45.20
N PRO A 587 32.89 -23.84 -45.71
CA PRO A 587 33.75 -22.96 -44.90
C PRO A 587 33.05 -22.44 -43.63
N ASN A 588 33.82 -22.20 -42.57
CA ASN A 588 33.34 -21.53 -41.34
C ASN A 588 33.79 -20.06 -41.35
N ASP A 589 33.10 -19.24 -42.14
CA ASP A 589 33.30 -17.80 -42.26
C ASP A 589 32.30 -16.98 -41.41
N GLY A 590 31.08 -17.50 -41.22
CA GLY A 590 29.99 -16.91 -40.44
C GLY A 590 29.28 -17.89 -39.50
N LEU A 591 27.94 -17.91 -39.56
CA LEU A 591 27.08 -18.80 -38.77
C LEU A 591 27.03 -20.23 -39.38
N PRO A 592 26.78 -21.27 -38.58
CA PRO A 592 26.59 -22.62 -39.10
C PRO A 592 25.35 -22.73 -40.00
N PRO A 593 25.42 -23.43 -41.16
CA PRO A 593 24.26 -23.85 -41.93
C PRO A 593 23.27 -24.67 -41.10
N GLU A 594 21.98 -24.64 -41.44
CA GLU A 594 20.94 -25.29 -40.62
C GLU A 594 21.14 -26.80 -40.50
N GLU A 595 21.59 -27.47 -41.55
CA GLU A 595 21.83 -28.92 -41.55
C GLU A 595 23.21 -29.32 -41.01
N ALA A 596 24.06 -28.36 -40.58
CA ALA A 596 25.41 -28.64 -40.10
C ALA A 596 25.41 -29.53 -38.85
N GLN A 597 26.22 -30.60 -38.89
CA GLN A 597 26.29 -31.61 -37.82
C GLN A 597 27.63 -31.64 -37.08
N TYR A 598 28.73 -31.21 -37.71
CA TYR A 598 30.06 -31.24 -37.11
C TYR A 598 30.90 -30.01 -37.49
N LEU A 599 31.84 -29.68 -36.61
CA LEU A 599 32.94 -28.74 -36.80
C LEU A 599 34.20 -29.52 -37.21
N ALA A 600 34.93 -29.07 -38.23
CA ALA A 600 36.12 -29.76 -38.71
C ALA A 600 37.24 -28.80 -39.15
N SER A 601 38.49 -29.19 -38.88
CA SER A 601 39.69 -28.53 -39.39
C SER A 601 40.60 -29.57 -40.06
N VAL A 602 41.52 -29.14 -40.93
CA VAL A 602 42.30 -30.04 -41.81
C VAL A 602 43.02 -31.15 -41.04
N ASN A 603 43.58 -30.82 -39.86
CA ASN A 603 44.34 -31.74 -39.00
C ASN A 603 43.67 -31.94 -37.63
N SER A 604 42.35 -32.18 -37.58
CA SER A 604 41.62 -32.43 -36.32
C SER A 604 40.44 -33.36 -36.52
N HIS A 605 40.15 -34.18 -35.50
CA HIS A 605 38.96 -35.04 -35.48
C HIS A 605 37.68 -34.17 -35.51
N PRO A 606 36.64 -34.53 -36.29
CA PRO A 606 35.38 -33.80 -36.32
C PRO A 606 34.71 -33.79 -34.93
N VAL A 607 34.28 -32.61 -34.50
CA VAL A 607 33.56 -32.41 -33.24
C VAL A 607 32.09 -32.15 -33.53
N LYS A 608 31.19 -32.87 -32.86
CA LYS A 608 29.74 -32.74 -32.98
C LYS A 608 29.30 -31.32 -32.66
N LEU A 609 28.53 -30.70 -33.55
CA LEU A 609 27.93 -29.38 -33.34
C LEU A 609 26.73 -29.53 -32.40
N VAL A 610 26.74 -28.81 -31.28
CA VAL A 610 25.75 -28.95 -30.21
C VAL A 610 24.70 -27.85 -30.34
N LYS A 611 23.51 -28.19 -30.83
CA LYS A 611 22.39 -27.22 -30.91
C LYS A 611 21.70 -27.00 -29.56
N GLU A 612 21.72 -28.02 -28.69
CA GLU A 612 21.10 -28.02 -27.37
C GLU A 612 22.02 -28.77 -26.41
N ILE A 613 22.34 -28.18 -25.25
CA ILE A 613 23.25 -28.76 -24.25
C ILE A 613 22.56 -29.95 -23.57
N ASP A 614 23.28 -31.07 -23.48
CA ASP A 614 22.85 -32.29 -22.80
C ASP A 614 23.61 -32.53 -21.47
N GLY A 615 23.19 -33.57 -20.74
CA GLY A 615 23.78 -33.95 -19.46
C GLY A 615 25.27 -34.36 -19.57
N SER A 616 25.69 -34.99 -20.66
CA SER A 616 27.10 -35.37 -20.87
C SER A 616 27.98 -34.12 -21.01
N LEU A 617 27.54 -33.13 -21.78
CA LEU A 617 28.30 -31.88 -21.94
C LEU A 617 28.33 -31.06 -20.63
N ALA A 618 27.25 -31.06 -19.86
CA ALA A 618 27.19 -30.45 -18.53
C ALA A 618 28.12 -31.16 -17.52
N TYR A 619 28.18 -32.50 -17.53
CA TYR A 619 29.11 -33.29 -16.71
C TYR A 619 30.57 -32.95 -17.03
N ILE A 620 30.93 -32.92 -18.33
CA ILE A 620 32.27 -32.51 -18.79
C ILE A 620 32.63 -31.11 -18.29
N ALA A 621 31.71 -30.15 -18.37
CA ALA A 621 31.95 -28.80 -17.86
C ALA A 621 32.22 -28.78 -16.34
N GLY A 622 31.51 -29.61 -15.57
CA GLY A 622 31.76 -29.79 -14.13
C GLY A 622 33.14 -30.37 -13.85
N VAL A 623 33.51 -31.50 -14.47
CA VAL A 623 34.82 -32.14 -14.31
C VAL A 623 35.97 -31.21 -14.73
N ILE A 624 35.81 -30.47 -15.84
CA ILE A 624 36.81 -29.50 -16.29
C ILE A 624 36.92 -28.30 -15.34
N LEU A 625 35.87 -27.92 -14.61
CA LEU A 625 35.92 -26.88 -13.57
C LEU A 625 36.44 -27.38 -12.21
N GLY A 626 36.36 -28.69 -11.93
CA GLY A 626 37.04 -29.36 -10.80
C GLY A 626 38.49 -29.75 -11.10
N ASP A 627 38.76 -31.04 -11.38
CA ASP A 627 40.12 -31.57 -11.61
C ASP A 627 40.78 -31.13 -12.93
N GLY A 628 39.99 -30.66 -13.90
CA GLY A 628 40.49 -30.36 -15.24
C GLY A 628 41.12 -28.99 -15.44
N TYR A 629 41.58 -28.74 -16.67
CA TYR A 629 41.87 -27.41 -17.19
C TYR A 629 41.81 -27.38 -18.72
N ILE A 630 41.58 -26.18 -19.28
CA ILE A 630 41.78 -25.89 -20.70
C ILE A 630 43.16 -25.26 -20.85
N SER A 631 43.98 -25.68 -21.82
CA SER A 631 45.31 -25.11 -22.02
C SER A 631 45.26 -23.62 -22.35
N SER A 632 46.28 -22.85 -21.96
CA SER A 632 46.30 -21.37 -22.16
C SER A 632 46.23 -20.96 -23.64
N ASN A 633 46.74 -21.80 -24.54
CA ASN A 633 46.65 -21.64 -25.99
C ASN A 633 45.39 -22.28 -26.61
N GLY A 634 44.54 -22.93 -25.82
CA GLY A 634 43.28 -23.54 -26.25
C GLY A 634 43.41 -24.82 -27.10
N TYR A 635 44.59 -25.44 -27.20
CA TYR A 635 44.81 -26.63 -28.05
C TYR A 635 44.38 -27.95 -27.43
N HIS A 636 44.32 -28.05 -26.10
CA HIS A 636 43.93 -29.28 -25.40
C HIS A 636 43.16 -28.99 -24.12
N ILE A 637 42.35 -29.96 -23.70
CA ILE A 637 41.83 -30.06 -22.33
C ILE A 637 42.46 -31.28 -21.66
N SER A 638 42.61 -31.24 -20.34
CA SER A 638 43.12 -32.37 -19.56
C SER A 638 42.50 -32.38 -18.17
N ALA A 639 42.33 -33.57 -17.59
CA ALA A 639 41.85 -33.79 -16.23
C ALA A 639 42.60 -34.96 -15.58
N THR A 640 42.60 -35.00 -14.24
CA THR A 640 43.30 -35.99 -13.43
C THR A 640 42.29 -36.77 -12.61
N PHE A 641 42.41 -38.10 -12.61
CA PHE A 641 41.45 -39.03 -11.99
C PHE A 641 42.19 -39.97 -11.04
N ASP A 642 41.61 -40.28 -9.89
CA ASP A 642 42.11 -41.30 -8.95
C ASP A 642 41.12 -42.48 -8.76
N ASP A 643 40.07 -42.54 -9.59
CA ASP A 643 39.00 -43.54 -9.59
C ASP A 643 38.68 -43.95 -11.05
N GLU A 644 38.48 -45.24 -11.31
CA GLU A 644 38.36 -45.77 -12.68
C GLU A 644 36.96 -45.52 -13.26
N GLU A 645 35.88 -45.75 -12.50
CA GLU A 645 34.50 -45.43 -12.93
C GLU A 645 34.31 -43.93 -13.25
N TYR A 646 34.99 -43.05 -12.52
CA TYR A 646 35.01 -41.59 -12.75
C TYR A 646 35.74 -41.23 -14.05
N MET A 647 36.91 -41.84 -14.29
CA MET A 647 37.68 -41.64 -15.51
C MET A 647 36.90 -42.10 -16.75
N ASP A 648 36.32 -43.30 -16.70
CA ASP A 648 35.59 -43.88 -17.82
C ASP A 648 34.33 -43.08 -18.12
N ALA A 649 33.57 -42.65 -17.10
CA ALA A 649 32.40 -41.77 -17.29
C ALA A 649 32.75 -40.45 -18.00
N PHE A 650 33.92 -39.87 -17.70
CA PHE A 650 34.40 -38.67 -18.41
C PHE A 650 34.83 -38.97 -19.85
N VAL A 651 35.52 -40.09 -20.10
CA VAL A 651 35.95 -40.50 -21.45
C VAL A 651 34.75 -40.82 -22.33
N ASP A 652 33.78 -41.58 -21.83
CA ASP A 652 32.53 -41.90 -22.52
C ASP A 652 31.72 -40.63 -22.82
N ALA A 653 31.57 -39.72 -21.85
CA ALA A 653 30.91 -38.44 -22.07
C ALA A 653 31.58 -37.63 -23.20
N VAL A 654 32.91 -37.62 -23.29
CA VAL A 654 33.66 -36.93 -24.36
C VAL A 654 33.50 -37.65 -25.72
N SER A 655 33.42 -38.98 -25.74
CA SER A 655 33.26 -39.77 -26.96
C SER A 655 31.99 -39.40 -27.75
N ASN A 656 30.93 -38.99 -27.04
CA ASN A 656 29.67 -38.49 -27.62
C ASN A 656 29.84 -37.22 -28.48
N PHE A 657 30.98 -36.52 -28.37
CA PHE A 657 31.26 -35.27 -29.08
C PHE A 657 32.43 -35.32 -30.05
N ILE A 658 33.37 -36.26 -29.94
CA ILE A 658 34.55 -36.35 -30.84
C ILE A 658 34.60 -37.73 -31.48
N LEU A 659 34.28 -37.79 -32.78
CA LEU A 659 34.16 -39.06 -33.51
C LEU A 659 35.48 -39.84 -33.56
N ASN A 660 35.42 -41.13 -33.21
CA ASN A 660 36.53 -42.10 -33.24
C ASN A 660 37.80 -41.64 -32.50
N TYR A 661 37.65 -40.81 -31.47
CA TYR A 661 38.79 -40.20 -30.77
C TYR A 661 39.23 -41.01 -29.54
N ALA A 662 40.49 -41.47 -29.54
CA ALA A 662 41.15 -42.02 -28.36
C ALA A 662 41.95 -40.92 -27.62
N PRO A 663 41.65 -40.62 -26.35
CA PRO A 663 42.41 -39.65 -25.56
C PRO A 663 43.80 -40.18 -25.17
N GLN A 664 44.74 -39.27 -24.90
CA GLN A 664 46.03 -39.65 -24.33
C GLN A 664 45.87 -39.90 -22.83
N ILE A 665 45.99 -41.16 -22.41
CA ILE A 665 45.90 -41.59 -21.01
C ILE A 665 47.31 -41.83 -20.47
N ARG A 666 47.65 -41.26 -19.30
CA ARG A 666 48.95 -41.45 -18.61
C ARG A 666 48.74 -41.74 -17.13
N ASN A 667 49.01 -42.98 -16.71
CA ASN A 667 48.96 -43.38 -15.31
C ASN A 667 50.32 -43.11 -14.62
N ASN A 668 50.30 -42.36 -13.52
CA ASN A 668 51.47 -41.98 -12.74
C ASN A 668 51.60 -42.76 -11.40
N GLY A 669 50.93 -43.92 -11.28
CA GLY A 669 50.95 -44.81 -10.11
C GLY A 669 50.12 -44.35 -8.91
N LYS A 670 49.68 -43.09 -8.88
CA LYS A 670 48.74 -42.54 -7.87
C LYS A 670 47.49 -41.90 -8.47
N SER A 671 47.54 -41.54 -9.74
CA SER A 671 46.43 -40.97 -10.50
C SER A 671 46.69 -41.12 -11.99
N THR A 672 45.63 -41.06 -12.79
CA THR A 672 45.64 -41.13 -14.24
C THR A 672 45.28 -39.76 -14.82
N VAL A 673 46.14 -39.25 -15.70
CA VAL A 673 45.89 -38.00 -16.43
C VAL A 673 45.36 -38.33 -17.82
N VAL A 674 44.18 -37.82 -18.13
CA VAL A 674 43.57 -37.90 -19.47
C VAL A 674 43.80 -36.57 -20.18
N THR A 675 44.22 -36.60 -21.45
CA THR A 675 44.43 -35.41 -22.28
C THR A 675 43.75 -35.55 -23.63
N ILE A 676 42.91 -34.58 -23.96
CA ILE A 676 42.11 -34.50 -25.18
C ILE A 676 42.66 -33.36 -26.04
N GLY A 677 43.44 -33.72 -27.06
CA GLY A 677 44.08 -32.79 -28.00
C GLY A 677 43.15 -32.34 -29.11
N SER A 678 42.08 -31.63 -28.76
CA SER A 678 41.15 -31.04 -29.72
C SER A 678 40.93 -29.56 -29.42
N LYS A 679 41.54 -28.69 -30.25
CA LYS A 679 41.37 -27.24 -30.18
C LYS A 679 39.91 -26.82 -30.39
N ILE A 680 39.22 -27.48 -31.32
CA ILE A 680 37.80 -27.24 -31.63
C ILE A 680 36.93 -27.49 -30.39
N PHE A 681 37.15 -28.61 -29.69
CA PHE A 681 36.38 -28.97 -28.50
C PHE A 681 36.72 -28.08 -27.28
N ALA A 682 38.01 -27.76 -27.09
CA ALA A 682 38.48 -26.84 -26.06
C ALA A 682 37.90 -25.42 -26.22
N GLU A 683 37.90 -24.89 -27.45
CA GLU A 683 37.31 -23.59 -27.77
C GLU A 683 35.79 -23.60 -27.58
N MET A 684 35.11 -24.67 -28.01
CA MET A 684 33.66 -24.86 -27.82
C MET A 684 33.27 -24.84 -26.34
N LEU A 685 33.93 -25.63 -25.48
CA LEU A 685 33.66 -25.65 -24.04
C LEU A 685 33.93 -24.28 -23.39
N SER A 686 35.03 -23.62 -23.78
CA SER A 686 35.39 -22.30 -23.26
C SER A 686 34.36 -21.22 -23.62
N ARG A 687 33.80 -21.23 -24.82
CA ARG A 687 32.77 -20.25 -25.23
C ARG A 687 31.35 -20.57 -24.76
N ILE A 688 30.94 -21.84 -24.73
CA ILE A 688 29.58 -22.23 -24.28
C ILE A 688 29.40 -22.02 -22.77
N PHE A 689 30.42 -22.35 -21.98
CA PHE A 689 30.32 -22.33 -20.50
C PHE A 689 31.16 -21.23 -19.84
N GLY A 690 31.87 -20.40 -20.61
CA GLY A 690 32.76 -19.36 -20.07
C GLY A 690 34.02 -19.90 -19.37
N ILE A 691 34.38 -21.17 -19.58
CA ILE A 691 35.49 -21.82 -18.87
C ILE A 691 36.82 -21.12 -19.25
N PRO A 692 37.60 -20.63 -18.26
CA PRO A 692 38.83 -19.89 -18.52
C PRO A 692 39.96 -20.79 -19.06
N LYS A 693 40.77 -20.24 -19.96
CA LYS A 693 41.93 -20.89 -20.57
C LYS A 693 43.18 -20.64 -19.72
N GLY A 694 43.97 -21.68 -19.44
CA GLY A 694 45.17 -21.63 -18.61
C GLY A 694 44.90 -21.92 -17.13
N ARG A 695 45.45 -21.09 -16.23
CA ARG A 695 45.17 -21.22 -14.79
C ARG A 695 43.75 -20.71 -14.51
N LYS A 696 42.92 -21.54 -13.89
CA LYS A 696 41.67 -21.10 -13.27
C LYS A 696 41.97 -19.97 -12.28
N SER A 697 41.26 -18.86 -12.43
CA SER A 697 41.29 -17.77 -11.45
C SER A 697 40.52 -18.18 -10.19
N GLU A 698 40.63 -17.37 -9.14
CA GLU A 698 39.77 -17.48 -7.95
C GLU A 698 38.36 -16.92 -8.21
N ILE A 699 38.06 -16.59 -9.48
CA ILE A 699 36.88 -15.88 -9.98
C ILE A 699 36.17 -16.72 -11.06
N TRP A 700 36.32 -18.06 -11.04
CA TRP A 700 35.49 -18.94 -11.87
C TRP A 700 34.05 -18.98 -11.31
N ASP A 701 33.08 -19.26 -12.16
CA ASP A 701 31.66 -19.17 -11.82
C ASP A 701 30.84 -20.34 -12.40
N VAL A 702 29.66 -20.62 -11.84
CA VAL A 702 28.72 -21.59 -12.40
C VAL A 702 28.04 -20.98 -13.65
N PRO A 703 28.04 -21.67 -14.80
CA PRO A 703 27.45 -21.13 -16.02
C PRO A 703 25.94 -20.91 -15.89
N ASP A 704 25.45 -19.72 -16.20
CA ASP A 704 24.02 -19.37 -16.16
C ASP A 704 23.16 -20.31 -17.04
N VAL A 705 23.72 -20.88 -18.12
CA VAL A 705 23.04 -21.86 -18.97
C VAL A 705 22.78 -23.19 -18.26
N VAL A 706 23.69 -23.63 -17.38
CA VAL A 706 23.49 -24.82 -16.52
C VAL A 706 22.38 -24.52 -15.51
N LEU A 707 22.40 -23.34 -14.89
CA LEU A 707 21.36 -22.91 -13.96
C LEU A 707 19.99 -22.67 -14.62
N SER A 708 19.88 -22.71 -15.94
CA SER A 708 18.59 -22.60 -16.62
C SER A 708 17.74 -23.88 -16.53
N ASN A 709 18.35 -25.05 -16.29
CA ASN A 709 17.71 -26.36 -16.45
C ASN A 709 18.10 -27.34 -15.32
N ASP A 710 17.11 -27.94 -14.67
CA ASP A 710 17.31 -28.77 -13.47
C ASP A 710 18.11 -30.04 -13.74
N ASP A 711 17.97 -30.66 -14.91
CA ASP A 711 18.73 -31.87 -15.26
C ASP A 711 20.19 -31.53 -15.59
N LEU A 712 20.44 -30.41 -16.29
CA LEU A 712 21.82 -29.95 -16.52
C LEU A 712 22.53 -29.62 -15.21
N MET A 713 21.84 -29.02 -14.24
CA MET A 713 22.40 -28.80 -12.89
C MET A 713 22.81 -30.13 -12.22
N ARG A 714 22.01 -31.20 -12.32
CA ARG A 714 22.33 -32.51 -11.71
C ARG A 714 23.64 -33.08 -12.24
N TYR A 715 23.81 -33.10 -13.56
CA TYR A 715 25.02 -33.62 -14.20
C TYR A 715 26.25 -32.72 -13.96
N PHE A 716 26.09 -31.39 -14.00
CA PHE A 716 27.17 -30.45 -13.70
C PHE A 716 27.65 -30.56 -12.24
N ILE A 717 26.72 -30.67 -11.29
CA ILE A 717 27.02 -30.90 -9.87
C ILE A 717 27.70 -32.25 -9.68
N ALA A 718 27.26 -33.31 -10.38
CA ALA A 718 27.93 -34.61 -10.33
C ALA A 718 29.41 -34.50 -10.75
N GLY A 719 29.71 -33.86 -11.87
CA GLY A 719 31.10 -33.67 -12.32
C GLY A 719 31.96 -32.85 -11.35
N LEU A 720 31.40 -31.86 -10.66
CA LEU A 720 32.10 -31.11 -9.61
C LEU A 720 32.33 -31.92 -8.32
N TYR A 721 31.39 -32.77 -7.91
CA TYR A 721 31.52 -33.58 -6.70
C TYR A 721 32.34 -34.88 -6.92
N ASP A 722 32.27 -35.47 -8.11
CA ASP A 722 33.19 -36.52 -8.55
C ASP A 722 34.64 -35.99 -8.59
N ALA A 723 34.85 -34.69 -8.83
CA ALA A 723 36.13 -34.00 -8.67
C ALA A 723 36.44 -33.56 -7.22
N ASP A 724 36.18 -32.30 -6.87
CA ASP A 724 36.55 -31.64 -5.59
C ASP A 724 35.68 -32.06 -4.38
N GLY A 725 34.65 -32.89 -4.58
CA GLY A 725 33.74 -33.33 -3.53
C GLY A 725 34.30 -34.44 -2.65
N TYR A 726 34.02 -34.41 -1.34
CA TYR A 726 34.40 -35.44 -0.38
C TYR A 726 33.23 -35.83 0.54
N VAL A 727 33.18 -37.11 0.94
CA VAL A 727 32.17 -37.64 1.88
C VAL A 727 32.83 -37.87 3.23
N ASP A 728 32.46 -37.06 4.23
CA ASP A 728 32.98 -37.17 5.59
C ASP A 728 32.04 -38.01 6.48
N GLU A 729 32.51 -39.22 6.78
CA GLU A 729 31.90 -40.17 7.70
C GLU A 729 31.84 -39.68 9.15
N SER A 730 32.72 -38.76 9.56
CA SER A 730 32.84 -38.29 10.94
C SER A 730 31.82 -37.19 11.26
N SER A 731 31.66 -36.20 10.37
CA SER A 731 30.62 -35.16 10.51
C SER A 731 29.27 -35.52 9.87
N LEU A 732 29.19 -36.67 9.16
CA LEU A 732 28.03 -37.11 8.39
C LEU A 732 27.59 -36.04 7.37
N ALA A 733 28.53 -35.70 6.48
CA ALA A 733 28.39 -34.62 5.51
C ALA A 733 29.02 -34.95 4.14
N ILE A 734 28.54 -34.29 3.10
CA ILE A 734 29.16 -34.22 1.78
C ILE A 734 29.66 -32.79 1.59
N ILE A 735 30.94 -32.62 1.30
CA ILE A 735 31.65 -31.34 1.31
C ILE A 735 32.31 -31.11 -0.05
N LEU A 736 31.96 -30.03 -0.73
CA LEU A 736 32.71 -29.50 -1.88
C LEU A 736 33.53 -28.30 -1.42
N THR A 737 34.77 -28.16 -1.88
CA THR A 737 35.63 -27.01 -1.54
C THR A 737 36.01 -26.23 -2.81
N THR A 738 35.94 -24.90 -2.77
CA THR A 738 36.38 -24.01 -3.86
C THR A 738 37.01 -22.73 -3.31
N LYS A 739 37.74 -22.01 -4.17
CA LYS A 739 38.28 -20.66 -3.88
C LYS A 739 37.31 -19.54 -4.29
N SER A 740 36.40 -19.80 -5.22
CA SER A 740 35.42 -18.79 -5.68
C SER A 740 34.21 -18.77 -4.76
N GLU A 741 33.99 -17.64 -4.09
CA GLU A 741 32.81 -17.42 -3.24
C GLU A 741 31.51 -17.43 -4.08
N ASN A 742 31.53 -16.81 -5.26
CA ASN A 742 30.41 -16.79 -6.19
C ASN A 742 30.03 -18.21 -6.64
N ALA A 743 31.01 -19.02 -7.05
CA ALA A 743 30.76 -20.42 -7.39
C ALA A 743 30.21 -21.22 -6.19
N ALA A 744 30.75 -21.02 -4.99
CA ALA A 744 30.21 -21.68 -3.78
C ALA A 744 28.75 -21.30 -3.52
N ARG A 745 28.39 -20.01 -3.64
CA ARG A 745 27.02 -19.50 -3.45
C ARG A 745 26.08 -19.97 -4.59
N LYS A 746 26.52 -20.02 -5.85
CA LYS A 746 25.72 -20.57 -6.98
C LYS A 746 25.54 -22.09 -6.89
N ILE A 747 26.52 -22.86 -6.41
CA ILE A 747 26.40 -24.33 -6.20
C ILE A 747 25.46 -24.61 -5.02
N TRP A 748 25.58 -23.85 -3.92
CA TRP A 748 24.62 -23.87 -2.82
C TRP A 748 23.20 -23.62 -3.32
N TYR A 749 22.98 -22.58 -4.14
CA TYR A 749 21.69 -22.30 -4.77
C TYR A 749 21.18 -23.48 -5.62
N ALA A 750 22.01 -24.05 -6.50
CA ALA A 750 21.62 -25.15 -7.36
C ALA A 750 21.18 -26.39 -6.56
N LEU A 751 21.85 -26.68 -5.44
CA LEU A 751 21.44 -27.72 -4.49
C LEU A 751 20.08 -27.39 -3.83
N GLN A 752 19.87 -26.16 -3.37
CA GLN A 752 18.59 -25.73 -2.78
C GLN A 752 17.43 -25.84 -3.79
N ARG A 753 17.65 -25.51 -5.07
CA ARG A 753 16.66 -25.68 -6.14
C ARG A 753 16.33 -27.15 -6.42
N LEU A 754 17.30 -28.05 -6.30
CA LEU A 754 17.09 -29.51 -6.29
C LEU A 754 16.49 -30.04 -4.96
N GLY A 755 16.15 -29.15 -4.02
CA GLY A 755 15.57 -29.48 -2.72
C GLY A 755 16.56 -30.07 -1.71
N ILE A 756 17.86 -29.98 -1.97
CA ILE A 756 18.96 -30.50 -1.15
C ILE A 756 19.52 -29.35 -0.29
N ILE A 757 19.22 -29.36 1.00
CA ILE A 757 19.64 -28.27 1.90
C ILE A 757 21.15 -28.39 2.17
N SER A 758 21.88 -27.32 1.85
CA SER A 758 23.34 -27.21 2.03
C SER A 758 23.71 -25.88 2.71
N THR A 759 24.99 -25.69 3.05
CA THR A 759 25.50 -24.47 3.68
C THR A 759 26.82 -24.04 3.05
N VAL A 760 27.01 -22.75 2.77
CA VAL A 760 28.35 -22.22 2.49
C VAL A 760 29.04 -21.89 3.82
N SER A 761 30.32 -22.23 3.94
CA SER A 761 31.16 -21.79 5.07
C SER A 761 32.52 -21.31 4.58
N ARG A 762 32.92 -20.11 5.00
CA ARG A 762 34.21 -19.47 4.73
C ARG A 762 35.24 -19.94 5.77
N VAL A 763 36.38 -20.46 5.33
CA VAL A 763 37.41 -21.05 6.19
C VAL A 763 38.79 -20.54 5.76
N LYS A 764 39.62 -20.08 6.70
CA LYS A 764 41.03 -19.75 6.41
C LYS A 764 41.78 -21.00 5.95
N ASN A 765 42.51 -20.90 4.85
CA ASN A 765 43.28 -22.01 4.32
C ASN A 765 44.39 -22.41 5.33
N ARG A 766 44.53 -23.71 5.60
CA ARG A 766 45.57 -24.25 6.49
C ARG A 766 46.72 -24.95 5.73
N GLY A 767 46.73 -24.85 4.40
CA GLY A 767 47.78 -25.38 3.53
C GLY A 767 48.90 -24.36 3.22
N PHE A 768 49.82 -24.74 2.32
CA PHE A 768 51.02 -23.99 1.91
C PHE A 768 50.78 -22.62 1.20
N LYS A 769 49.59 -22.04 1.27
CA LYS A 769 49.27 -20.71 0.71
C LYS A 769 48.22 -20.03 1.57
N ASP A 770 48.52 -18.82 2.04
CA ASP A 770 47.53 -17.95 2.66
C ASP A 770 46.37 -17.63 1.72
N GLY A 771 45.24 -17.24 2.32
CA GLY A 771 43.98 -16.99 1.66
C GLY A 771 42.83 -17.80 2.27
N GLU A 772 41.66 -17.70 1.66
CA GLU A 772 40.43 -18.30 2.15
C GLU A 772 39.89 -19.34 1.16
N ILE A 773 39.08 -20.26 1.69
CA ILE A 773 38.39 -21.31 0.93
C ILE A 773 36.94 -21.39 1.41
N PHE A 774 36.05 -21.66 0.46
CA PHE A 774 34.62 -21.79 0.68
C PHE A 774 34.22 -23.25 0.56
N ARG A 775 33.49 -23.75 1.55
CA ARG A 775 33.00 -25.13 1.60
C ARG A 775 31.49 -25.15 1.48
N VAL A 776 30.97 -25.87 0.49
CA VAL A 776 29.54 -26.16 0.35
C VAL A 776 29.28 -27.51 1.02
N ILE A 777 28.56 -27.49 2.14
CA ILE A 777 28.36 -28.63 3.04
C ILE A 777 26.90 -29.06 3.03
N ILE A 778 26.62 -30.26 2.53
CA ILE A 778 25.34 -30.96 2.69
C ILE A 778 25.49 -31.84 3.93
N SER A 779 24.63 -31.71 4.94
CA SER A 779 24.74 -32.55 6.15
C SER A 779 23.42 -32.93 6.78
N GLY A 780 23.33 -34.20 7.19
CA GLY A 780 22.10 -34.83 7.65
C GLY A 780 21.54 -35.85 6.64
N ILE A 781 21.11 -36.99 7.16
CA ILE A 781 20.75 -38.20 6.40
C ILE A 781 19.65 -37.96 5.35
N GLU A 782 18.74 -36.99 5.56
CA GLU A 782 17.67 -36.70 4.60
C GLU A 782 18.20 -36.03 3.33
N ASP A 783 18.93 -34.92 3.45
CA ASP A 783 19.49 -34.20 2.30
C ASP A 783 20.61 -34.97 1.60
N MET A 784 21.41 -35.75 2.36
CA MET A 784 22.36 -36.72 1.78
C MET A 784 21.65 -37.80 0.93
N ASN A 785 20.46 -38.23 1.33
CA ASN A 785 19.66 -39.22 0.61
C ASN A 785 18.96 -38.61 -0.63
N LYS A 786 18.56 -37.33 -0.58
CA LYS A 786 18.13 -36.60 -1.79
C LYS A 786 19.29 -36.44 -2.78
N PHE A 787 20.46 -36.04 -2.31
CA PHE A 787 21.67 -35.91 -3.13
C PHE A 787 22.01 -37.25 -3.81
N ALA A 788 22.06 -38.36 -3.07
CA ALA A 788 22.29 -39.69 -3.62
C ALA A 788 21.24 -40.18 -4.65
N ARG A 789 20.04 -39.56 -4.70
CA ARG A 789 18.99 -39.88 -5.68
C ARG A 789 18.95 -38.93 -6.88
N PHE A 790 19.38 -37.70 -6.72
CA PHE A 790 19.26 -36.66 -7.75
C PHE A 790 20.59 -36.31 -8.43
N ILE A 791 21.73 -36.57 -7.79
CA ILE A 791 23.06 -36.31 -8.35
C ILE A 791 23.70 -37.64 -8.76
N PRO A 792 23.87 -37.92 -10.07
CA PRO A 792 24.45 -39.16 -10.54
C PRO A 792 25.99 -39.14 -10.39
N LEU A 793 26.49 -39.41 -9.19
CA LEU A 793 27.94 -39.57 -8.97
C LEU A 793 28.46 -40.83 -9.66
N HIS A 794 29.53 -40.69 -10.42
CA HIS A 794 30.24 -41.81 -11.06
C HIS A 794 31.43 -42.31 -10.24
N HIS A 795 31.98 -41.50 -9.33
CA HIS A 795 33.16 -41.89 -8.56
C HIS A 795 32.84 -42.97 -7.51
N SER A 796 33.34 -44.18 -7.74
CA SER A 796 32.98 -45.41 -7.03
C SER A 796 33.19 -45.33 -5.50
N ARG A 797 34.38 -44.93 -5.04
CA ARG A 797 34.70 -44.84 -3.60
C ARG A 797 33.88 -43.77 -2.88
N LYS A 798 33.53 -42.65 -3.54
CA LYS A 798 32.67 -41.59 -2.96
C LYS A 798 31.22 -42.07 -2.85
N ARG A 799 30.70 -42.71 -3.90
CA ARG A 799 29.38 -43.33 -3.96
C ARG A 799 29.21 -44.41 -2.88
N ALA A 800 30.16 -45.34 -2.75
CA ALA A 800 30.13 -46.40 -1.74
C ALA A 800 30.10 -45.87 -0.29
N LYS A 801 30.92 -44.86 0.05
CA LYS A 801 30.91 -44.20 1.37
C LYS A 801 29.54 -43.58 1.68
N LEU A 802 28.93 -42.90 0.70
CA LEU A 802 27.62 -42.28 0.85
C LEU A 802 26.53 -43.33 1.08
N GLU A 803 26.52 -44.42 0.31
CA GLU A 803 25.61 -45.55 0.49
C GLU A 803 25.76 -46.22 1.87
N GLU A 804 26.99 -46.40 2.36
CA GLU A 804 27.25 -46.96 3.70
C GLU A 804 26.71 -46.06 4.83
N ILE A 805 26.93 -44.75 4.76
CA ILE A 805 26.36 -43.79 5.73
C ILE A 805 24.83 -43.89 5.74
N LEU A 806 24.20 -43.87 4.57
CA LEU A 806 22.74 -43.95 4.42
C LEU A 806 22.17 -45.31 4.88
N ARG A 807 22.94 -46.40 4.72
CA ARG A 807 22.59 -47.74 5.22
C ARG A 807 22.66 -47.83 6.74
N THR A 808 23.75 -47.35 7.34
CA THR A 808 24.08 -47.57 8.76
C THR A 808 23.47 -46.55 9.72
N LYS A 809 23.21 -45.30 9.27
CA LYS A 809 22.78 -44.20 10.14
C LYS A 809 21.28 -43.85 10.02
N LYS A 810 20.42 -44.77 9.58
CA LYS A 810 18.96 -44.56 9.38
C LYS A 810 18.21 -43.97 10.59
N SER A 811 18.71 -44.15 11.81
CA SER A 811 18.13 -43.63 13.06
C SER A 811 18.67 -42.25 13.49
N TYR A 812 19.67 -41.71 12.79
CA TYR A 812 20.31 -40.45 13.16
C TYR A 812 19.38 -39.26 12.89
N ARG A 813 19.13 -38.44 13.91
CA ARG A 813 18.23 -37.28 13.80
C ARG A 813 18.92 -36.17 12.99
N GLY A 814 18.58 -36.06 11.71
CA GLY A 814 19.03 -35.01 10.81
C GLY A 814 18.57 -33.60 11.20
N ARG A 815 18.87 -32.62 10.35
CA ARG A 815 18.55 -31.20 10.54
C ARG A 815 17.05 -30.98 10.81
N ARG A 816 16.74 -29.92 11.57
CA ARG A 816 15.38 -29.61 12.05
C ARG A 816 14.50 -28.87 11.03
N THR A 817 14.94 -28.72 9.78
CA THR A 817 14.32 -27.89 8.73
C THR A 817 12.88 -28.27 8.36
N TYR A 818 12.50 -29.54 8.47
CA TYR A 818 11.13 -30.02 8.28
C TYR A 818 10.26 -29.97 9.55
N ARG A 819 10.73 -29.28 10.59
CA ARG A 819 9.96 -28.99 11.81
C ARG A 819 9.46 -27.55 11.81
N VAL A 820 8.35 -27.36 12.49
CA VAL A 820 7.80 -26.06 12.85
C VAL A 820 8.10 -25.85 14.34
N PRO A 821 8.58 -24.66 14.76
CA PRO A 821 8.63 -24.30 16.16
C PRO A 821 7.22 -24.33 16.78
N ILE A 822 7.11 -24.69 18.05
CA ILE A 822 5.81 -24.80 18.70
C ILE A 822 5.87 -24.53 20.20
N SER A 823 4.85 -23.85 20.72
CA SER A 823 4.65 -23.63 22.15
C SER A 823 3.44 -24.43 22.66
N GLY A 824 3.33 -24.56 23.99
CA GLY A 824 2.09 -25.07 24.60
C GLY A 824 0.89 -24.12 24.40
N GLU A 825 1.17 -22.82 24.20
CA GLU A 825 0.20 -21.74 24.01
C GLU A 825 -0.51 -21.86 22.64
N MET A 826 0.15 -22.42 21.63
CA MET A 826 -0.46 -22.68 20.32
C MET A 826 -1.54 -23.78 20.32
N ILE A 827 -1.43 -24.78 21.20
CA ILE A 827 -2.31 -25.97 21.19
C ILE A 827 -3.29 -25.99 22.37
N ALA A 828 -2.80 -25.71 23.58
CA ALA A 828 -3.57 -25.97 24.80
C ALA A 828 -4.85 -25.12 24.95
N PRO A 829 -4.88 -23.83 24.55
CA PRO A 829 -6.12 -23.04 24.59
C PRO A 829 -7.20 -23.59 23.68
N ILE A 830 -6.85 -23.88 22.41
CA ILE A 830 -7.79 -24.43 21.42
C ILE A 830 -8.33 -25.79 21.89
N ARG A 831 -7.44 -26.68 22.36
CA ARG A 831 -7.85 -28.00 22.87
C ARG A 831 -8.80 -27.90 24.07
N ARG A 832 -8.51 -27.02 25.04
CA ARG A 832 -9.37 -26.81 26.22
C ARG A 832 -10.73 -26.23 25.82
N ARG A 833 -10.74 -25.26 24.91
CA ARG A 833 -11.95 -24.58 24.42
C ARG A 833 -12.89 -25.53 23.70
N LEU A 834 -12.35 -26.41 22.86
CA LEU A 834 -13.10 -27.47 22.17
C LEU A 834 -13.39 -28.70 23.06
N GLY A 835 -13.12 -28.65 24.36
CA GLY A 835 -13.37 -29.75 25.32
C GLY A 835 -12.52 -31.02 25.14
N LEU A 836 -11.68 -31.09 24.11
CA LEU A 836 -10.96 -32.28 23.68
C LEU A 836 -9.96 -32.80 24.73
N THR A 837 -9.96 -34.10 24.98
CA THR A 837 -8.84 -34.75 25.69
C THR A 837 -7.61 -34.85 24.78
N ILE A 838 -6.44 -35.08 25.40
CA ILE A 838 -5.21 -35.38 24.66
C ILE A 838 -5.34 -36.70 23.85
N VAL A 839 -6.20 -37.63 24.27
CA VAL A 839 -6.43 -38.91 23.60
C VAL A 839 -7.24 -38.71 22.31
N GLU A 840 -8.31 -37.93 22.34
CA GLU A 840 -9.13 -37.62 21.16
C GLU A 840 -8.34 -36.80 20.15
N LEU A 841 -7.64 -35.75 20.61
CA LEU A 841 -6.76 -34.98 19.72
C LEU A 841 -5.65 -35.85 19.12
N SER A 842 -5.06 -36.79 19.88
CA SER A 842 -4.06 -37.73 19.35
C SER A 842 -4.63 -38.63 18.25
N LYS A 843 -5.87 -39.11 18.39
CA LYS A 843 -6.55 -39.92 17.35
C LYS A 843 -6.85 -39.10 16.10
N LEU A 844 -7.54 -37.97 16.24
CA LEU A 844 -7.95 -37.10 15.12
C LEU A 844 -6.73 -36.54 14.39
N ALA A 845 -5.72 -36.05 15.12
CA ALA A 845 -4.50 -35.53 14.50
C ALA A 845 -3.70 -36.63 13.79
N SER A 846 -3.69 -37.87 14.29
CA SER A 846 -3.01 -38.97 13.59
C SER A 846 -3.68 -39.34 12.27
N HIS A 847 -5.01 -39.21 12.18
CA HIS A 847 -5.75 -39.41 10.94
C HIS A 847 -5.38 -38.33 9.91
N TYR A 848 -5.50 -37.05 10.26
CA TYR A 848 -5.21 -35.94 9.35
C TYR A 848 -3.71 -35.73 9.02
N ALA A 849 -2.80 -36.22 9.86
CA ALA A 849 -1.35 -36.17 9.61
C ALA A 849 -0.84 -37.28 8.68
N GLY A 850 -1.56 -38.39 8.54
CA GLY A 850 -1.06 -39.62 7.90
C GLY A 850 0.06 -40.33 8.68
N GLU A 851 0.36 -39.89 9.91
CA GLU A 851 1.37 -40.47 10.80
C GLU A 851 0.92 -40.42 12.27
N LYS A 852 1.56 -41.21 13.14
CA LYS A 852 1.17 -41.32 14.56
C LYS A 852 1.55 -40.08 15.39
N VAL A 853 0.62 -39.14 15.54
CA VAL A 853 0.70 -37.99 16.46
C VAL A 853 0.36 -38.46 17.87
N SER A 854 1.36 -38.89 18.64
CA SER A 854 1.13 -39.54 19.94
C SER A 854 0.70 -38.58 21.06
N GLU A 855 -0.09 -39.08 22.01
CA GLU A 855 -0.45 -38.36 23.23
C GLU A 855 0.76 -37.76 23.96
N SER A 856 1.88 -38.49 24.00
CA SER A 856 3.09 -38.03 24.68
C SER A 856 3.76 -36.87 23.94
N LEU A 857 3.56 -36.73 22.63
CA LEU A 857 4.03 -35.57 21.88
C LEU A 857 3.23 -34.33 22.27
N ILE A 858 1.90 -34.42 22.18
CA ILE A 858 0.96 -33.34 22.57
C ILE A 858 1.21 -32.92 24.03
N ARG A 859 1.24 -33.89 24.95
CA ARG A 859 1.50 -33.69 26.39
C ARG A 859 2.88 -33.13 26.70
N HIS A 860 3.85 -33.22 25.78
CA HIS A 860 5.17 -32.60 25.92
C HIS A 860 5.23 -31.21 25.30
N VAL A 861 4.52 -30.93 24.21
CA VAL A 861 4.35 -29.57 23.68
C VAL A 861 3.59 -28.70 24.69
N GLU A 862 2.45 -29.17 25.22
CA GLU A 862 1.69 -28.43 26.24
C GLU A 862 2.46 -28.16 27.55
N LYS A 863 3.52 -28.93 27.81
CA LYS A 863 4.41 -28.76 28.98
C LYS A 863 5.73 -28.05 28.64
N GLY A 864 5.87 -27.45 27.45
CA GLY A 864 7.09 -26.77 27.00
C GLY A 864 8.31 -27.67 26.82
N ARG A 865 8.15 -29.00 26.89
CA ARG A 865 9.24 -29.99 26.79
C ARG A 865 9.64 -30.30 25.34
N VAL A 866 8.84 -29.87 24.37
CA VAL A 866 9.09 -30.01 22.93
C VAL A 866 8.75 -28.68 22.28
N GLY A 867 9.79 -27.93 21.89
CA GLY A 867 9.67 -26.65 21.19
C GLY A 867 9.56 -26.76 19.67
N GLU A 868 9.52 -27.98 19.09
CA GLU A 868 9.46 -28.21 17.63
C GLU A 868 8.81 -29.56 17.28
N ILE A 869 7.86 -29.57 16.33
CA ILE A 869 7.24 -30.81 15.79
C ILE A 869 7.26 -30.86 14.26
N ARG A 870 6.99 -32.04 13.67
CA ARG A 870 6.85 -32.20 12.22
C ARG A 870 5.70 -31.35 11.67
N ARG A 871 5.86 -30.80 10.47
CA ARG A 871 4.77 -30.10 9.73
C ARG A 871 3.51 -30.94 9.61
N SER A 872 3.64 -32.22 9.24
CA SER A 872 2.56 -33.21 9.18
C SER A 872 1.80 -33.34 10.51
N ALA A 873 2.51 -33.39 11.64
CA ALA A 873 1.89 -33.45 12.96
C ALA A 873 1.17 -32.15 13.34
N LEU A 874 1.75 -30.96 13.06
CA LEU A 874 1.07 -29.69 13.30
C LEU A 874 -0.17 -29.53 12.41
N ARG A 875 -0.06 -29.86 11.12
CA ARG A 875 -1.17 -29.90 10.16
C ARG A 875 -2.29 -30.82 10.63
N GLY A 876 -1.96 -32.03 11.10
CA GLY A 876 -2.94 -32.96 11.63
C GLY A 876 -3.69 -32.40 12.85
N ILE A 877 -2.97 -31.75 13.77
CA ILE A 877 -3.55 -31.06 14.94
C ILE A 877 -4.44 -29.88 14.50
N ALA A 878 -3.99 -29.08 13.54
CA ALA A 878 -4.73 -27.94 13.01
C ALA A 878 -6.04 -28.33 12.29
N LEU A 879 -6.02 -29.40 11.50
CA LEU A 879 -7.21 -29.93 10.82
C LEU A 879 -8.17 -30.64 11.80
N ALA A 880 -7.64 -31.36 12.80
CA ALA A 880 -8.43 -31.92 13.88
C ALA A 880 -9.19 -30.85 14.68
N PHE A 881 -8.54 -29.71 14.97
CA PHE A 881 -9.20 -28.58 15.61
C PHE A 881 -10.20 -27.86 14.69
N GLN A 882 -9.89 -27.67 13.39
CA GLN A 882 -10.85 -27.07 12.45
C GLN A 882 -12.14 -27.89 12.35
N GLN A 883 -12.04 -29.21 12.18
CA GLN A 883 -13.23 -30.08 12.13
C GLN A 883 -14.07 -29.95 13.41
N VAL A 884 -13.48 -30.16 14.59
CA VAL A 884 -14.23 -30.12 15.85
C VAL A 884 -14.78 -28.73 16.15
N ALA A 885 -14.09 -27.66 15.75
CA ALA A 885 -14.59 -26.29 15.85
C ALA A 885 -15.79 -26.03 14.91
N GLU A 886 -15.80 -26.63 13.73
CA GLU A 886 -16.92 -26.56 12.78
C GLU A 886 -18.12 -27.37 13.29
N ASP A 887 -17.89 -28.59 13.80
CA ASP A 887 -18.90 -29.47 14.40
C ASP A 887 -19.66 -28.80 15.58
N VAL A 888 -18.98 -27.93 16.35
CA VAL A 888 -19.59 -27.19 17.49
C VAL A 888 -19.89 -25.71 17.19
N GLY A 889 -19.61 -25.23 15.96
CA GLY A 889 -19.88 -23.85 15.54
C GLY A 889 -18.93 -22.76 16.10
N ASP A 890 -17.80 -23.13 16.71
CA ASP A 890 -16.85 -22.20 17.34
C ASP A 890 -15.87 -21.58 16.33
N LYS A 891 -16.36 -20.53 15.65
CA LYS A 891 -15.61 -19.76 14.64
C LYS A 891 -14.27 -19.21 15.14
N GLU A 892 -14.14 -18.94 16.44
CA GLU A 892 -12.90 -18.42 17.02
C GLU A 892 -11.85 -19.53 17.13
N ALA A 893 -12.22 -20.69 17.67
CA ALA A 893 -11.36 -21.87 17.71
C ALA A 893 -10.97 -22.35 16.30
N TRP A 894 -11.90 -22.30 15.33
CA TRP A 894 -11.62 -22.58 13.92
C TRP A 894 -10.56 -21.60 13.36
N THR A 895 -10.69 -20.30 13.65
CA THR A 895 -9.75 -19.27 13.20
C THR A 895 -8.35 -19.46 13.82
N MET A 896 -8.27 -19.78 15.11
CA MET A 896 -7.00 -20.12 15.77
C MET A 896 -6.36 -21.36 15.13
N ALA A 897 -7.16 -22.40 14.88
CA ALA A 897 -6.73 -23.63 14.23
C ALA A 897 -6.29 -23.39 12.77
N LYS A 898 -6.91 -22.44 12.06
CA LYS A 898 -6.52 -22.05 10.70
C LYS A 898 -5.12 -21.43 10.66
N ARG A 899 -4.76 -20.59 11.63
CA ARG A 899 -3.39 -20.05 11.77
C ARG A 899 -2.36 -21.17 11.92
N LEU A 900 -2.65 -22.20 12.73
CA LEU A 900 -1.77 -23.37 12.86
C LEU A 900 -1.58 -24.13 11.54
N GLN A 901 -2.61 -24.21 10.69
CA GLN A 901 -2.50 -24.80 9.35
C GLN A 901 -1.57 -23.97 8.46
N LEU A 902 -1.73 -22.64 8.41
CA LEU A 902 -0.87 -21.76 7.60
C LEU A 902 0.61 -21.90 7.97
N ILE A 903 0.94 -21.91 9.27
CA ILE A 903 2.32 -22.09 9.75
C ILE A 903 2.86 -23.50 9.41
N ALA A 904 2.00 -24.53 9.36
CA ALA A 904 2.41 -25.89 8.96
C ALA A 904 2.61 -26.05 7.45
N GLU A 905 1.75 -25.44 6.64
CA GLU A 905 1.68 -25.61 5.19
C GLU A 905 2.45 -24.53 4.39
N GLY A 906 2.85 -23.43 5.02
CA GLY A 906 3.60 -22.33 4.40
C GLY A 906 4.97 -22.74 3.82
N ASP A 907 5.40 -21.99 2.81
CA ASP A 907 6.58 -22.28 1.98
C ASP A 907 7.90 -21.73 2.57
N VAL A 908 7.85 -21.16 3.77
CA VAL A 908 9.03 -20.79 4.59
C VAL A 908 9.29 -21.80 5.70
N TYR A 909 10.55 -22.03 6.05
CA TYR A 909 10.99 -22.73 7.27
C TYR A 909 11.61 -21.74 8.27
N TRP A 910 11.77 -22.19 9.52
CA TRP A 910 12.16 -21.35 10.65
C TRP A 910 13.57 -21.71 11.11
N ASP A 911 14.56 -20.95 10.64
CA ASP A 911 15.97 -21.22 10.96
C ASP A 911 16.45 -20.43 12.18
N GLU A 912 17.39 -21.00 12.92
CA GLU A 912 17.92 -20.37 14.15
C GLU A 912 19.07 -19.43 13.82
N VAL A 913 19.03 -18.18 14.28
CA VAL A 913 20.17 -17.26 14.26
C VAL A 913 21.26 -17.81 15.18
N ILE A 914 22.50 -17.93 14.65
CA ILE A 914 23.67 -18.47 15.36
C ILE A 914 24.81 -17.48 15.56
N SER A 915 24.88 -16.41 14.77
CA SER A 915 25.69 -15.24 15.10
C SER A 915 25.05 -13.95 14.58
N VAL A 916 25.27 -12.89 15.34
CA VAL A 916 24.87 -11.50 15.06
C VAL A 916 26.13 -10.70 15.29
N GLU A 917 26.73 -10.20 14.21
CA GLU A 917 28.03 -9.52 14.20
C GLU A 917 27.85 -8.10 13.66
N GLU A 918 28.24 -7.10 14.43
CA GLU A 918 28.48 -5.77 13.89
C GLU A 918 29.77 -5.78 13.06
N VAL A 919 29.73 -5.23 11.86
CA VAL A 919 30.85 -5.26 10.90
C VAL A 919 31.14 -3.89 10.32
N ASP A 920 32.41 -3.63 10.07
CA ASP A 920 32.87 -2.42 9.40
C ASP A 920 32.72 -2.55 7.87
N PRO A 921 32.08 -1.58 7.20
CA PRO A 921 32.00 -1.53 5.74
C PRO A 921 33.36 -1.39 5.04
N GLU A 922 34.29 -0.60 5.58
CA GLU A 922 35.59 -0.32 4.96
C GLU A 922 36.48 -1.57 4.97
N GLU A 923 36.54 -2.29 6.09
CA GLU A 923 37.26 -3.58 6.21
C GLU A 923 36.77 -4.63 5.19
N LEU A 924 35.51 -4.52 4.78
CA LEU A 924 34.85 -5.42 3.84
C LEU A 924 34.80 -4.86 2.40
N GLY A 925 35.31 -3.64 2.16
CA GLY A 925 35.34 -2.98 0.85
C GLY A 925 33.99 -2.43 0.36
N ILE A 926 32.99 -2.34 1.25
CA ILE A 926 31.60 -2.00 0.95
C ILE A 926 31.46 -0.50 0.69
N LYS A 927 31.01 -0.13 -0.52
CA LYS A 927 30.83 1.28 -0.92
C LYS A 927 29.37 1.69 -1.08
N TYR A 928 28.51 0.73 -1.44
CA TYR A 928 27.09 0.95 -1.67
C TYR A 928 26.26 -0.17 -1.04
N LEU A 929 25.03 0.18 -0.70
CA LEU A 929 23.98 -0.70 -0.19
C LEU A 929 22.73 -0.53 -1.06
N TYR A 930 21.93 -1.57 -1.21
CA TYR A 930 20.90 -1.67 -2.25
C TYR A 930 19.56 -2.15 -1.69
N ASP A 931 18.45 -1.73 -2.29
CA ASP A 931 17.09 -2.20 -1.92
C ASP A 931 16.13 -2.19 -3.12
N LEU A 932 14.96 -2.83 -2.97
CA LEU A 932 13.94 -3.02 -4.01
C LEU A 932 12.55 -2.59 -3.50
N THR A 933 11.86 -1.69 -4.22
CA THR A 933 10.43 -1.46 -3.97
C THR A 933 9.61 -2.54 -4.70
N VAL A 934 9.31 -3.60 -3.97
CA VAL A 934 8.37 -4.66 -4.35
C VAL A 934 6.94 -4.18 -4.10
N GLU A 935 6.03 -4.33 -5.07
CA GLU A 935 4.61 -3.97 -4.94
C GLU A 935 3.83 -5.00 -4.06
N ASP A 936 2.69 -4.57 -3.48
CA ASP A 936 1.69 -5.29 -2.64
C ASP A 936 2.17 -6.00 -1.35
N ASP A 937 3.12 -6.90 -1.46
CA ASP A 937 3.65 -7.72 -0.35
C ASP A 937 4.81 -7.04 0.39
N HIS A 938 5.46 -6.07 -0.27
CA HIS A 938 6.57 -5.28 0.25
C HIS A 938 7.62 -6.12 0.97
N ASN A 939 7.96 -7.27 0.39
CA ASN A 939 9.01 -8.17 0.86
C ASN A 939 9.62 -8.97 -0.30
N TYR A 940 10.87 -9.40 -0.14
CA TYR A 940 11.56 -10.28 -1.10
C TYR A 940 12.53 -11.21 -0.38
N VAL A 941 12.93 -12.28 -1.09
CA VAL A 941 13.93 -13.26 -0.63
C VAL A 941 15.35 -12.78 -0.94
N ALA A 942 16.17 -12.57 0.10
CA ALA A 942 17.59 -12.19 0.02
C ALA A 942 18.47 -13.19 0.78
N ASN A 943 19.38 -13.89 0.09
CA ASN A 943 20.12 -15.07 0.58
C ASN A 943 19.22 -16.10 1.31
N GLY A 944 17.93 -16.16 0.95
CA GLY A 944 16.92 -17.02 1.57
C GLY A 944 15.98 -16.34 2.57
N ILE A 945 16.25 -15.11 3.04
CA ILE A 945 15.60 -14.44 4.18
C ILE A 945 14.65 -13.29 3.73
N LEU A 946 13.70 -12.81 4.57
CA LEU A 946 12.51 -11.99 4.22
C LEU A 946 12.30 -10.68 5.07
N VAL A 947 11.71 -9.57 4.53
CA VAL A 947 11.74 -8.16 5.12
C VAL A 947 10.53 -7.19 4.76
N SER A 948 10.01 -6.19 5.57
CA SER A 948 8.82 -5.29 5.20
C SER A 948 8.40 -4.00 6.10
N ASN A 949 7.14 -3.43 6.01
CA ASN A 949 6.70 -1.98 6.16
C ASN A 949 5.81 -1.42 7.39
N CYS A 950 5.04 -0.26 7.31
CA CYS A 950 4.55 0.70 8.40
C CYS A 950 3.39 1.78 8.18
N MET A 951 2.68 2.18 9.28
CA MET A 951 1.76 3.34 9.70
C MET A 951 0.49 3.83 8.93
N GLY A 952 -0.63 4.02 9.66
CA GLY A 952 -1.77 4.89 9.32
C GLY A 952 -2.81 5.26 10.44
N THR A 953 -3.97 5.86 10.09
CA THR A 953 -5.07 6.34 10.99
C THR A 953 -6.24 5.34 11.24
N ILE A 954 -7.27 5.62 12.11
CA ILE A 954 -8.45 4.74 12.44
C ILE A 954 -9.56 5.37 13.40
N HIS A 955 -10.68 4.67 13.64
CA HIS A 955 -11.68 4.85 14.73
C HIS A 955 -11.50 3.89 15.96
N SER A 956 -11.66 4.36 17.21
CA SER A 956 -11.63 3.53 18.45
C SER A 956 -12.11 4.27 19.73
N ASN A 957 -12.11 3.63 20.91
CA ASN A 957 -12.40 4.27 22.21
C ASN A 957 -11.22 4.26 23.21
N SER A 958 -10.11 3.58 22.91
CA SER A 958 -8.85 3.61 23.70
C SER A 958 -7.65 3.26 22.84
N ALA A 959 -6.43 3.67 23.22
CA ALA A 959 -5.24 3.44 22.40
C ALA A 959 -4.93 1.95 22.17
N ARG A 960 -5.32 1.06 23.10
CA ARG A 960 -5.20 -0.40 22.92
C ARG A 960 -6.29 -0.99 22.01
N GLU A 961 -7.51 -0.45 22.03
CA GLU A 961 -8.58 -0.86 21.11
C GLU A 961 -8.31 -0.39 19.66
N THR A 962 -7.63 0.74 19.50
CA THR A 962 -7.06 1.21 18.21
C THR A 962 -6.26 0.10 17.54
N ILE A 963 -5.31 -0.50 18.26
CA ILE A 963 -4.46 -1.57 17.74
C ILE A 963 -5.27 -2.81 17.37
N VAL A 964 -6.16 -3.25 18.26
CA VAL A 964 -7.01 -4.44 18.01
C VAL A 964 -7.90 -4.24 16.77
N ARG A 965 -8.39 -3.03 16.50
CA ARG A 965 -9.14 -2.76 15.26
C ARG A 965 -8.26 -2.72 14.01
N LEU A 966 -7.05 -2.14 14.07
CA LEU A 966 -6.11 -2.17 12.95
C LEU A 966 -5.82 -3.61 12.52
N GLU A 967 -5.59 -4.49 13.49
CA GLU A 967 -5.29 -5.92 13.29
C GLU A 967 -6.49 -6.76 12.82
N SER A 968 -7.72 -6.26 12.96
CA SER A 968 -8.93 -7.01 12.67
C SER A 968 -9.45 -6.77 11.25
N PRO A 969 -10.19 -7.73 10.65
CA PRO A 969 -10.97 -7.45 9.45
C PRO A 969 -11.95 -6.28 9.66
N PRO A 970 -12.18 -5.43 8.64
CA PRO A 970 -11.65 -5.51 7.27
C PRO A 970 -10.23 -4.92 7.08
N MET A 971 -9.66 -4.27 8.11
CA MET A 971 -8.41 -3.50 8.00
C MET A 971 -7.17 -4.39 7.92
N ASN A 972 -7.14 -5.50 8.67
CA ASN A 972 -6.15 -6.58 8.56
C ASN A 972 -4.68 -6.12 8.55
N VAL A 973 -4.36 -5.00 9.23
CA VAL A 973 -2.99 -4.50 9.36
C VAL A 973 -2.19 -5.51 10.19
N PRO A 974 -1.13 -6.14 9.65
CA PRO A 974 -0.28 -7.02 10.43
C PRO A 974 0.23 -6.30 11.67
N ARG A 975 0.12 -6.93 12.85
CA ARG A 975 0.56 -6.39 14.16
C ARG A 975 1.96 -5.76 14.15
N ILE A 976 2.82 -6.25 13.27
CA ILE A 976 4.20 -5.77 13.10
C ILE A 976 4.34 -4.46 12.29
N MET A 977 3.32 -4.04 11.54
CA MET A 977 3.30 -2.74 10.89
C MET A 977 2.90 -1.62 11.89
N ILE A 978 2.39 -2.01 13.07
CA ILE A 978 1.96 -1.11 14.15
C ILE A 978 3.09 -0.31 14.83
N PRO A 979 4.26 -0.87 15.22
CA PRO A 979 5.30 -0.15 15.98
C PRO A 979 6.00 1.00 15.24
N ALA A 980 5.67 1.16 13.97
CA ALA A 980 6.20 2.23 13.12
C ALA A 980 5.19 3.39 12.98
N LEU A 981 4.02 3.27 13.63
CA LEU A 981 3.29 4.40 14.18
C LEU A 981 4.03 4.94 15.41
N ASP A 982 4.23 6.25 15.50
CA ASP A 982 4.87 6.87 16.66
C ASP A 982 3.85 7.21 17.75
N VAL A 983 2.71 7.86 17.40
CA VAL A 983 1.80 8.50 18.37
C VAL A 983 0.32 8.21 18.10
N ILE A 984 -0.43 7.80 19.13
CA ILE A 984 -1.89 7.71 19.16
C ILE A 984 -2.47 8.83 20.02
N ILE A 985 -3.37 9.63 19.44
CA ILE A 985 -4.12 10.70 20.13
C ILE A 985 -5.57 10.25 20.27
N MET A 986 -6.00 9.91 21.49
CA MET A 986 -7.37 9.44 21.76
C MET A 986 -8.30 10.60 22.12
N GLN A 987 -9.34 10.83 21.32
CA GLN A 987 -10.28 11.93 21.53
C GLN A 987 -11.72 11.45 21.71
N VAL A 988 -12.35 11.88 22.82
CA VAL A 988 -13.68 11.45 23.26
C VAL A 988 -14.63 12.65 23.40
N ARG A 989 -15.90 12.41 23.06
CA ARG A 989 -17.02 13.33 23.30
C ARG A 989 -17.61 13.04 24.68
N PHE A 990 -17.43 13.94 25.64
CA PHE A 990 -18.08 13.87 26.94
C PHE A 990 -19.35 14.73 26.99
N ASN A 991 -20.34 14.34 27.79
CA ASN A 991 -21.49 15.18 28.11
C ASN A 991 -21.37 15.68 29.56
N ASN A 992 -20.84 16.88 29.73
CA ASN A 992 -20.54 17.49 31.02
C ASN A 992 -21.78 18.21 31.58
N ARG A 993 -22.17 17.90 32.83
CA ARG A 993 -23.37 18.46 33.49
C ARG A 993 -23.40 20.00 33.59
N LYS A 994 -22.26 20.68 33.49
CA LYS A 994 -22.14 22.15 33.50
C LYS A 994 -21.79 22.74 32.13
N LYS A 995 -20.91 22.09 31.36
CA LYS A 995 -20.37 22.59 30.08
C LYS A 995 -21.09 22.06 28.82
N GLY A 996 -22.06 21.15 28.95
CA GLY A 996 -22.73 20.51 27.82
C GLY A 996 -21.85 19.47 27.12
N THR A 997 -22.03 19.27 25.81
CA THR A 997 -21.08 18.44 25.04
C THR A 997 -19.71 19.12 25.00
N ILE A 998 -18.69 18.45 25.50
CA ILE A 998 -17.29 18.86 25.37
C ILE A 998 -16.49 17.77 24.65
N ARG A 999 -15.43 18.18 23.95
CA ARG A 999 -14.47 17.28 23.29
C ARG A 999 -13.15 17.39 24.04
N ARG A 1000 -12.54 16.24 24.34
CA ARG A 1000 -11.30 16.14 25.12
C ARG A 1000 -10.42 15.05 24.54
N ILE A 1001 -9.12 15.30 24.50
CA ILE A 1001 -8.16 14.21 24.46
C ILE A 1001 -8.20 13.52 25.82
N THR A 1002 -8.26 12.19 25.81
CA THR A 1002 -8.31 11.34 27.02
C THR A 1002 -6.97 10.70 27.34
N GLU A 1003 -6.20 10.44 26.29
CA GLU A 1003 -4.96 9.68 26.30
C GLU A 1003 -4.12 10.15 25.10
N ILE A 1004 -2.82 10.37 25.31
CA ILE A 1004 -1.83 10.35 24.23
C ILE A 1004 -0.85 9.24 24.58
N ALA A 1005 -0.69 8.30 23.67
CA ALA A 1005 0.14 7.12 23.87
C ALA A 1005 1.08 6.93 22.68
N GLU A 1006 2.38 6.83 22.97
CA GLU A 1006 3.38 6.50 21.96
C GLU A 1006 3.50 4.99 21.79
N VAL A 1007 3.75 4.49 20.57
CA VAL A 1007 3.96 3.06 20.36
C VAL A 1007 5.43 2.71 20.63
N SER A 1008 5.69 2.05 21.75
CA SER A 1008 7.06 1.74 22.19
C SER A 1008 7.61 0.44 21.62
N GLY A 1009 6.77 -0.43 21.07
CA GLY A 1009 7.19 -1.67 20.41
C GLY A 1009 6.16 -2.79 20.52
N ILE A 1010 6.63 -4.03 20.48
CA ILE A 1010 5.85 -5.24 20.76
C ILE A 1010 6.59 -6.02 21.83
N GLU A 1011 5.88 -6.42 22.88
CA GLU A 1011 6.38 -7.31 23.91
C GLU A 1011 5.38 -8.46 24.09
N GLY A 1012 5.82 -9.69 23.83
CA GLY A 1012 4.95 -10.86 23.78
C GLY A 1012 3.80 -10.69 22.78
N GLU A 1013 2.58 -11.04 23.19
CA GLU A 1013 1.36 -10.86 22.38
C GLU A 1013 0.70 -9.48 22.58
N SER A 1014 1.49 -8.43 22.85
CA SER A 1014 0.97 -7.07 23.00
C SER A 1014 1.86 -6.01 22.38
N VAL A 1015 1.27 -5.16 21.53
CA VAL A 1015 1.83 -3.84 21.22
C VAL A 1015 1.88 -3.03 22.52
N GLN A 1016 3.05 -2.49 22.83
CA GLN A 1016 3.25 -1.65 24.00
C GLN A 1016 3.01 -0.18 23.69
N LEU A 1017 2.37 0.48 24.65
CA LEU A 1017 1.83 1.82 24.53
C LEU A 1017 2.29 2.63 25.74
N ASN A 1018 3.17 3.60 25.50
CA ASN A 1018 3.67 4.53 26.50
C ASN A 1018 2.67 5.70 26.58
N THR A 1019 1.68 5.61 27.46
CA THR A 1019 0.75 6.71 27.73
C THR A 1019 1.50 7.89 28.37
N ILE A 1020 1.94 8.85 27.55
CA ILE A 1020 2.68 10.06 27.98
C ILE A 1020 1.76 11.13 28.61
N TYR A 1021 0.51 11.25 28.13
CA TYR A 1021 -0.47 12.17 28.69
C TYR A 1021 -1.81 11.48 28.95
N LYS A 1022 -2.48 11.87 30.04
CA LYS A 1022 -3.78 11.32 30.45
C LYS A 1022 -4.70 12.41 30.97
N TYR A 1023 -6.00 12.25 30.75
CA TYR A 1023 -7.01 13.21 31.17
C TYR A 1023 -7.51 12.95 32.58
N ASN A 1024 -7.75 14.02 33.34
CA ASN A 1024 -8.34 14.01 34.66
C ASN A 1024 -9.77 14.64 34.62
N PRO A 1025 -10.84 13.84 34.55
CA PRO A 1025 -12.21 14.34 34.47
C PRO A 1025 -12.69 15.16 35.69
N ALA A 1026 -12.00 15.05 36.84
CA ALA A 1026 -12.34 15.83 38.03
C ALA A 1026 -11.80 17.27 37.97
N LYS A 1027 -10.68 17.48 37.25
CA LYS A 1027 -10.09 18.80 37.02
C LYS A 1027 -10.44 19.44 35.67
N ASP A 1028 -10.87 18.65 34.69
CA ASP A 1028 -11.02 19.06 33.27
C ASP A 1028 -9.66 19.39 32.60
N GLU A 1029 -8.59 18.71 33.06
CA GLU A 1029 -7.19 18.92 32.66
C GLU A 1029 -6.56 17.67 32.04
N LEU A 1030 -5.64 17.86 31.09
CA LEU A 1030 -4.73 16.83 30.59
C LEU A 1030 -3.39 16.98 31.33
N TYR A 1031 -2.82 15.89 31.85
CA TYR A 1031 -1.58 15.90 32.66
C TYR A 1031 -0.56 14.88 32.14
N HIS A 1032 0.72 15.23 32.25
CA HIS A 1032 1.83 14.33 31.91
C HIS A 1032 1.91 13.19 32.93
N THR A 1033 2.09 11.94 32.48
CA THR A 1033 2.07 10.76 33.35
C THR A 1033 3.39 10.51 34.09
N GLY A 1034 4.46 11.20 33.68
CA GLY A 1034 5.83 10.91 34.12
C GLY A 1034 6.55 9.87 33.28
N VAL A 1035 5.91 9.31 32.24
CA VAL A 1035 6.55 8.43 31.25
C VAL A 1035 7.33 9.29 30.24
N PRO A 1036 8.65 9.10 30.05
CA PRO A 1036 9.42 9.87 29.07
C PRO A 1036 8.95 9.62 27.63
N SER A 1037 9.02 10.66 26.79
CA SER A 1037 8.71 10.55 25.36
C SER A 1037 9.85 9.86 24.60
N ARG A 1038 9.52 8.72 23.99
CA ARG A 1038 10.35 8.02 23.00
C ARG A 1038 10.51 8.85 21.74
N VAL A 1039 9.49 9.61 21.33
CA VAL A 1039 9.54 10.42 20.10
C VAL A 1039 10.51 11.58 20.26
N MET A 1040 10.56 12.24 21.43
CA MET A 1040 11.59 13.23 21.76
C MET A 1040 13.00 12.59 21.75
N ASN A 1041 13.17 11.41 22.36
CA ASN A 1041 14.47 10.71 22.35
C ASN A 1041 14.92 10.37 20.92
N GLN A 1042 14.02 9.87 20.08
CA GLN A 1042 14.32 9.60 18.67
C GLN A 1042 14.57 10.86 17.86
N LEU A 1043 13.95 12.00 18.20
CA LEU A 1043 14.29 13.27 17.58
C LEU A 1043 15.71 13.68 17.96
N ALA A 1044 16.11 13.59 19.23
CA ALA A 1044 17.46 13.91 19.69
C ALA A 1044 18.53 13.04 18.98
N GLU A 1045 18.30 11.73 18.92
CA GLU A 1045 19.16 10.77 18.21
C GLU A 1045 19.32 11.08 16.71
N HIS A 1046 18.28 11.63 16.06
CA HIS A 1046 18.30 11.91 14.61
C HIS A 1046 18.74 13.34 14.25
N THR A 1047 18.45 14.34 15.08
CA THR A 1047 18.88 15.74 14.85
C THR A 1047 20.29 16.01 15.38
N GLY A 1048 20.76 15.21 16.36
CA GLY A 1048 21.99 15.47 17.11
C GLY A 1048 21.81 16.49 18.25
N LEU A 1049 20.60 17.01 18.46
CA LEU A 1049 20.28 17.93 19.56
C LEU A 1049 20.20 17.19 20.90
N THR A 1050 20.59 17.86 21.97
CA THR A 1050 20.33 17.41 23.35
C THR A 1050 18.83 17.47 23.68
N MET A 1051 18.42 16.78 24.74
CA MET A 1051 17.05 16.86 25.24
C MET A 1051 16.68 18.27 25.70
N ASP A 1052 17.64 19.03 26.22
CA ASP A 1052 17.41 20.41 26.68
C ASP A 1052 17.17 21.35 25.49
N GLU A 1053 17.96 21.25 24.41
CA GLU A 1053 17.73 21.99 23.15
C GLU A 1053 16.37 21.63 22.49
N LEU A 1054 15.94 20.36 22.57
CA LEU A 1054 14.59 19.98 22.13
C LEU A 1054 13.47 20.54 23.01
N LEU A 1055 13.71 20.69 24.31
CA LEU A 1055 12.77 21.33 25.23
C LEU A 1055 12.71 22.85 24.98
N GLU A 1056 13.82 23.50 24.64
CA GLU A 1056 13.83 24.88 24.15
C GLU A 1056 13.02 25.03 22.85
N GLU A 1057 13.23 24.15 21.86
CA GLU A 1057 12.42 24.13 20.63
C GLU A 1057 10.92 23.92 20.90
N ARG A 1058 10.57 23.12 21.91
CA ARG A 1058 9.18 23.01 22.40
C ARG A 1058 8.69 24.32 23.02
N VAL A 1059 9.49 24.96 23.87
CA VAL A 1059 9.11 26.22 24.56
C VAL A 1059 8.97 27.39 23.58
N LYS A 1060 9.82 27.50 22.55
CA LYS A 1060 9.65 28.49 21.47
C LYS A 1060 8.27 28.38 20.79
N ARG A 1061 7.87 27.14 20.45
CA ARG A 1061 6.53 26.83 19.89
C ARG A 1061 5.41 27.10 20.90
N GLU A 1062 5.63 26.84 22.19
CA GLU A 1062 4.68 27.16 23.27
C GLU A 1062 4.45 28.67 23.43
N VAL A 1063 5.52 29.48 23.35
CA VAL A 1063 5.45 30.95 23.41
C VAL A 1063 4.62 31.52 22.27
N VAL A 1064 4.82 31.03 21.04
CA VAL A 1064 4.04 31.43 19.85
C VAL A 1064 2.56 31.05 19.99
N LEU A 1065 2.26 29.84 20.50
CA LEU A 1065 0.89 29.40 20.78
C LEU A 1065 0.22 30.22 21.90
N GLN A 1066 0.94 30.54 22.98
CA GLN A 1066 0.42 31.37 24.07
C GLN A 1066 0.11 32.79 23.58
N TRP A 1067 0.99 33.39 22.78
CA TRP A 1067 0.78 34.72 22.22
C TRP A 1067 -0.46 34.78 21.30
N MET A 1068 -0.65 33.79 20.41
CA MET A 1068 -1.87 33.69 19.60
C MET A 1068 -3.13 33.48 20.46
N VAL A 1069 -3.04 32.73 21.56
CA VAL A 1069 -4.12 32.61 22.55
C VAL A 1069 -4.45 33.97 23.18
N GLU A 1070 -3.44 34.71 23.66
CA GLU A 1070 -3.60 36.04 24.27
C GLU A 1070 -4.20 37.06 23.30
N LYS A 1071 -3.65 37.17 22.08
CA LYS A 1071 -4.04 38.17 21.07
C LYS A 1071 -5.40 37.92 20.42
N GLY A 1072 -5.96 36.72 20.56
CA GLY A 1072 -7.26 36.39 19.97
C GLY A 1072 -7.20 35.86 18.53
N ILE A 1073 -6.00 35.71 17.97
CA ILE A 1073 -5.72 35.15 16.63
C ILE A 1073 -6.31 33.74 16.53
N ARG A 1074 -7.24 33.52 15.61
CA ARG A 1074 -8.06 32.28 15.59
C ARG A 1074 -8.46 31.77 14.21
N SER A 1075 -8.49 32.60 13.17
CA SER A 1075 -8.83 32.13 11.83
C SER A 1075 -7.72 31.24 11.25
N ILE A 1076 -8.07 30.35 10.32
CA ILE A 1076 -7.07 29.51 9.63
C ILE A 1076 -5.97 30.33 8.95
N ASP A 1077 -6.31 31.46 8.35
CA ASP A 1077 -5.37 32.27 7.55
C ASP A 1077 -4.36 33.01 8.44
N GLU A 1078 -4.80 33.58 9.56
CA GLU A 1078 -3.92 34.23 10.53
C GLU A 1078 -3.03 33.20 11.26
N VAL A 1079 -3.62 32.11 11.78
CA VAL A 1079 -2.88 31.07 12.49
C VAL A 1079 -1.85 30.42 11.56
N GLY A 1080 -2.24 30.15 10.31
CA GLY A 1080 -1.32 29.67 9.26
C GLY A 1080 -0.25 30.70 8.89
N HIS A 1081 -0.54 32.00 8.92
CA HIS A 1081 0.46 33.05 8.68
C HIS A 1081 1.55 33.04 9.76
N TYR A 1082 1.20 33.02 11.05
CA TYR A 1082 2.18 33.03 12.13
C TYR A 1082 2.97 31.71 12.26
N ILE A 1083 2.35 30.57 11.95
CA ILE A 1083 3.09 29.30 11.85
C ILE A 1083 4.10 29.34 10.69
N ARG A 1084 3.73 29.91 9.54
CA ARG A 1084 4.69 30.12 8.43
C ARG A 1084 5.77 31.15 8.76
N GLU A 1085 5.45 32.21 9.50
CA GLU A 1085 6.43 33.19 9.96
C GLU A 1085 7.48 32.53 10.88
N PHE A 1086 7.05 31.66 11.80
CA PHE A 1086 7.94 30.84 12.63
C PHE A 1086 8.89 29.93 11.82
N TYR A 1087 8.41 29.38 10.69
CA TYR A 1087 9.24 28.57 9.79
C TYR A 1087 10.18 29.37 8.88
N ILE A 1088 10.06 30.70 8.83
CA ILE A 1088 10.88 31.58 7.99
C ILE A 1088 11.93 32.31 8.85
N ASP A 1089 11.50 32.90 9.96
CA ASP A 1089 12.37 33.61 10.92
C ASP A 1089 11.77 33.49 12.33
N PRO A 1090 12.14 32.44 13.09
CA PRO A 1090 11.64 32.26 14.45
C PRO A 1090 12.20 33.31 15.41
N GLU A 1091 13.39 33.87 15.17
CA GLU A 1091 13.99 34.89 16.03
C GLU A 1091 13.22 36.21 15.97
N GLU A 1092 12.96 36.76 14.77
CA GLU A 1092 12.23 38.03 14.69
C GLU A 1092 10.75 37.86 15.06
N LEU A 1093 10.14 36.68 14.86
CA LEU A 1093 8.83 36.38 15.45
C LEU A 1093 8.88 36.37 16.99
N LEU A 1094 9.88 35.75 17.61
CA LEU A 1094 10.02 35.76 19.07
C LEU A 1094 10.32 37.17 19.62
N ARG A 1095 11.14 37.98 18.93
CA ARG A 1095 11.37 39.41 19.26
C ARG A 1095 10.11 40.27 19.08
N LYS A 1096 9.30 39.98 18.06
CA LYS A 1096 8.00 40.60 17.81
C LYS A 1096 7.01 40.26 18.94
N ILE A 1097 7.01 39.02 19.42
CA ILE A 1097 6.26 38.57 20.61
C ILE A 1097 6.78 39.27 21.87
N GLU A 1098 8.10 39.32 22.11
CA GLU A 1098 8.71 39.99 23.28
C GLU A 1098 8.19 41.43 23.47
N ARG A 1099 8.09 42.18 22.36
CA ARG A 1099 7.66 43.59 22.31
C ARG A 1099 6.15 43.79 22.51
N ASP A 1100 5.32 42.76 22.35
CA ASP A 1100 3.86 42.86 22.20
C ASP A 1100 3.05 41.98 23.17
N ALA A 1101 3.69 41.02 23.85
CA ALA A 1101 3.05 40.04 24.72
C ALA A 1101 2.71 40.55 26.14
N SER A 1102 2.05 39.70 26.94
CA SER A 1102 1.97 39.88 28.40
C SER A 1102 3.36 39.80 29.05
N ALA A 1103 3.55 40.46 30.21
CA ALA A 1103 4.88 40.53 30.86
C ALA A 1103 5.46 39.15 31.23
N GLU A 1104 4.63 38.18 31.62
CA GLU A 1104 5.04 36.78 31.85
C GLU A 1104 5.56 36.13 30.56
N LEU A 1105 4.88 36.38 29.45
CA LEU A 1105 5.23 35.80 28.15
C LEU A 1105 6.43 36.50 27.51
N THR A 1106 6.63 37.81 27.75
CA THR A 1106 7.87 38.54 27.44
C THR A 1106 9.08 37.94 28.17
N GLU A 1107 8.94 37.55 29.44
CA GLU A 1107 10.03 36.90 30.19
C GLU A 1107 10.33 35.49 29.63
N LYS A 1108 9.30 34.68 29.32
CA LYS A 1108 9.48 33.40 28.61
C LYS A 1108 10.16 33.58 27.25
N ALA A 1109 9.75 34.57 26.45
CA ALA A 1109 10.33 34.85 25.14
C ALA A 1109 11.82 35.19 25.26
N ARG A 1110 12.21 36.06 26.19
CA ARG A 1110 13.63 36.36 26.50
C ARG A 1110 14.47 35.18 26.97
N THR A 1111 13.85 34.09 27.39
CA THR A 1111 14.55 32.88 27.84
C THR A 1111 14.86 31.93 26.67
N VAL A 1112 14.31 32.19 25.48
CA VAL A 1112 14.49 31.35 24.26
C VAL A 1112 14.90 32.15 23.01
N ILE A 1113 15.43 33.36 23.21
CA ILE A 1113 16.06 34.27 22.22
C ILE A 1113 17.53 34.47 22.62
#